data_AF-A0A8H5CA56-F1
#
_entry.id   AF-A0A8H5CA56-F1
#
_cell.length_a   1.000
_cell.length_b   1.000
_cell.length_c   1.000
_cell.angle_alpha   90.00
_cell.angle_beta   90.00
_cell.angle_gamma   90.00
#
_symmetry.space_group_name_H-M   'P 1'
#
loop_
_entity.id
_entity.type
_entity.pdbx_description
1 polymer ?
#
loop_
_entity_poly.entity_id
_entity_poly.type
_entity_poly.pdbx_seq_one_letter_code
_entity_poly.pdbx_strand_id
1 'polypeptide(L)'
;MSDKLSSRFSKVFKELPPEAQQTLLEKSLSDVLDQLPPDVAKKVYSSALKVQTKHQDVPKLDLRGKRKQVNAMVDLFTRESKMSMFGERTRREEVVSEIMETLTGWLGDVWSAFYEHRVQYSTAHHCLLYVAEVLNQLEAAPSPAGCKCELMNMPVRVTIKDKTGACMTKLRVRGPQNVDRILLWIWRDLLVCTLARNLNDDRKRVVDILQDLEGTYGFPVLERLLRGGRKTEHEEDEDEEDIFLEDETYSDREDSDEDGGILSYMFRRTDFTGSHWKGKFKKESDTLRTIVEDFLFDIFSIAPGLDLYDSIIEVSLNPTQSSLRASGILSEVAGNSSDTLAGALQVEASKNSASRIVSLLDQHAHLLRPRDTTLLQCAAGVLGQSPFHARGLALLEAGLQETLVTIQMAVRHAFVHIEEPEHRRELQEIVKLRVGSQARRDRIEAWAQAIMASSSNGMNHMALAAMMFGIPMMPGLPGLPPMPGMLDDVGDEQDLMGFMDFEGGADADMEELREEFRPKLKQRFEGWTELATVMKGGGPLAAKAYVKAIEIMPFFRATDVVNEMVNRLSDRPGKGFVCDALESVSAFCKTQRKRINTARKEKERQAAKASKSATPSTPGTPGTPAGTASPSTTAGAGPSTAPAPPPAAPQAPASPPAATPSPFFSFSLPFSFGSTPATSPGAGPSTSTHAAPPQPPTPVPAPESPFRVFEGMEDVD
;
A
#
# COMPACT_ATOMS: atom_id res chain seq x y z
N MET A 1 24.73 -20.05 50.60
CA MET A 1 23.85 -18.97 51.12
C MET A 1 22.42 -19.48 51.00
N SER A 2 21.70 -19.58 52.11
CA SER A 2 20.34 -20.16 52.13
C SER A 2 19.36 -19.15 51.56
N ASP A 3 18.78 -19.42 50.40
CA ASP A 3 17.61 -18.70 49.95
C ASP A 3 16.52 -18.76 51.03
N LYS A 4 15.93 -17.60 51.35
CA LYS A 4 14.84 -17.52 52.32
C LYS A 4 13.70 -18.43 51.84
N LEU A 5 13.12 -19.20 52.76
CA LEU A 5 12.05 -20.16 52.43
C LEU A 5 10.86 -19.50 51.69
N SER A 6 10.62 -18.21 51.96
CA SER A 6 9.64 -17.39 51.26
C SER A 6 9.93 -17.17 49.77
N SER A 7 11.21 -17.03 49.37
CA SER A 7 11.57 -16.87 47.95
C SER A 7 11.38 -18.19 47.20
N ARG A 8 11.74 -19.32 47.82
CA ARG A 8 11.52 -20.66 47.26
C ARG A 8 10.02 -20.96 47.12
N PHE A 9 9.22 -20.67 48.16
CA PHE A 9 7.76 -20.81 48.07
C PHE A 9 7.18 -19.93 46.97
N SER A 10 7.57 -18.65 46.89
CA SER A 10 7.07 -17.74 45.86
C SER A 10 7.40 -18.21 44.44
N LYS A 11 8.57 -18.83 44.25
CA LYS A 11 8.96 -19.42 42.96
C LYS A 11 8.05 -20.59 42.59
N VAL A 12 7.90 -21.57 43.50
CA VAL A 12 7.03 -22.73 43.29
C VAL A 12 5.57 -22.29 43.09
N PHE A 13 5.09 -21.35 43.91
CA PHE A 13 3.75 -20.81 43.83
C PHE A 13 3.46 -20.20 42.46
N LYS A 14 4.40 -19.41 41.91
CA LYS A 14 4.26 -18.80 40.58
C LYS A 14 4.33 -19.81 39.42
N GLU A 15 5.01 -20.93 39.62
CA GLU A 15 5.11 -22.02 38.63
C GLU A 15 3.85 -22.91 38.59
N LEU A 16 3.00 -22.86 39.63
CA LEU A 16 1.75 -23.61 39.65
C LEU A 16 0.71 -22.98 38.70
N PRO A 17 -0.13 -23.79 38.03
CA PRO A 17 -1.32 -23.29 37.32
C PRO A 17 -2.24 -22.48 38.26
N PRO A 18 -3.00 -21.49 37.77
CA PRO A 18 -3.87 -20.64 38.60
C PRO A 18 -4.85 -21.43 39.48
N GLU A 19 -5.40 -22.53 38.95
CA GLU A 19 -6.31 -23.43 39.67
C GLU A 19 -5.61 -24.11 40.86
N ALA A 20 -4.36 -24.54 40.67
CA ALA A 20 -3.55 -25.15 41.71
C ALA A 20 -3.06 -24.11 42.74
N GLN A 21 -2.76 -22.89 42.32
CA GLN A 21 -2.46 -21.76 43.21
C GLN A 21 -3.65 -21.47 44.13
N GLN A 22 -4.85 -21.35 43.57
CA GLN A 22 -6.08 -21.13 44.32
C GLN A 22 -6.33 -22.29 45.28
N THR A 23 -6.25 -23.53 44.80
CA THR A 23 -6.44 -24.72 45.63
C THR A 23 -5.44 -24.78 46.79
N LEU A 24 -4.18 -24.45 46.54
CA LEU A 24 -3.12 -24.40 47.56
C LEU A 24 -3.41 -23.31 48.61
N LEU A 25 -3.83 -22.12 48.17
CA LEU A 25 -4.23 -21.06 49.08
C LEU A 25 -5.46 -21.47 49.89
N GLU A 26 -6.51 -21.99 49.27
CA GLU A 26 -7.73 -22.39 49.96
C GLU A 26 -7.50 -23.50 50.99
N LYS A 27 -6.64 -24.47 50.69
CA LYS A 27 -6.37 -25.61 51.59
C LYS A 27 -5.36 -25.30 52.68
N SER A 28 -4.38 -24.43 52.42
CA SER A 28 -3.23 -24.24 53.32
C SER A 28 -3.21 -22.88 54.01
N LEU A 29 -3.88 -21.86 53.47
CA LEU A 29 -3.82 -20.51 54.04
C LEU A 29 -4.56 -20.43 55.38
N SER A 30 -5.69 -21.13 55.55
CA SER A 30 -6.43 -21.18 56.82
C SER A 30 -5.54 -21.73 57.94
N ASP A 31 -4.95 -22.90 57.72
CA ASP A 31 -4.13 -23.60 58.71
C ASP A 31 -2.87 -22.78 59.06
N VAL A 32 -2.28 -22.09 58.08
CA VAL A 32 -1.14 -21.20 58.31
C VAL A 32 -1.56 -19.96 59.09
N LEU A 33 -2.71 -19.36 58.79
CA LEU A 33 -3.21 -18.19 59.52
C LEU A 33 -3.51 -18.52 60.99
N ASP A 34 -4.04 -19.71 61.27
CA ASP A 34 -4.36 -20.17 62.62
C ASP A 34 -3.10 -20.47 63.46
N GLN A 35 -1.98 -20.79 62.82
CA GLN A 35 -0.69 -21.04 63.47
C GLN A 35 0.15 -19.77 63.70
N LEU A 36 -0.21 -18.64 63.08
CA LEU A 36 0.50 -17.38 63.28
C LEU A 36 0.15 -16.74 64.64
N PRO A 37 1.07 -16.00 65.26
CA PRO A 37 0.73 -15.18 66.42
C PRO A 37 -0.47 -14.26 66.11
N PRO A 38 -1.41 -14.08 67.06
CA PRO A 38 -2.69 -13.41 66.80
C PRO A 38 -2.54 -11.99 66.24
N ASP A 39 -1.50 -11.26 66.67
CA ASP A 39 -1.19 -9.93 66.15
C ASP A 39 -0.79 -9.93 64.67
N VAL A 40 -0.04 -10.96 64.25
CA VAL A 40 0.38 -11.14 62.85
C VAL A 40 -0.80 -11.60 62.00
N ALA A 41 -1.58 -12.58 62.48
CA ALA A 41 -2.78 -13.05 61.80
C ALA A 41 -3.79 -11.90 61.58
N LYS A 42 -4.04 -11.07 62.60
CA LYS A 42 -4.88 -9.87 62.49
C LYS A 42 -4.32 -8.85 61.48
N LYS A 43 -3.01 -8.70 61.41
CA LYS A 43 -2.35 -7.83 60.41
C LYS A 43 -2.51 -8.37 58.99
N VAL A 44 -2.36 -9.68 58.79
CA VAL A 44 -2.57 -10.32 57.47
C VAL A 44 -4.05 -10.22 57.07
N TYR A 45 -4.98 -10.55 57.97
CA TYR A 45 -6.42 -10.42 57.74
C TYR A 45 -6.83 -8.99 57.41
N SER A 46 -6.38 -8.00 58.18
CA SER A 46 -6.68 -6.58 57.87
C SER A 46 -6.06 -6.12 56.55
N SER A 47 -4.93 -6.70 56.13
CA SER A 47 -4.35 -6.44 54.81
C SER A 47 -5.20 -7.09 53.70
N ALA A 48 -5.65 -8.33 53.89
CA ALA A 48 -6.57 -9.00 52.97
C ALA A 48 -7.90 -8.24 52.86
N LEU A 49 -8.46 -7.78 53.98
CA LEU A 49 -9.68 -6.98 54.01
C LEU A 49 -9.51 -5.66 53.26
N LYS A 50 -8.36 -4.97 53.41
CA LYS A 50 -8.04 -3.76 52.63
C LYS A 50 -8.00 -4.04 51.13
N VAL A 51 -7.42 -5.17 50.72
CA VAL A 51 -7.40 -5.59 49.31
C VAL A 51 -8.83 -5.90 48.84
N GLN A 52 -9.61 -6.65 49.62
CA GLN A 52 -11.01 -6.95 49.32
C GLN A 52 -11.84 -5.68 49.15
N THR A 53 -11.79 -4.74 50.11
CA THR A 53 -12.52 -3.46 50.04
C THR A 53 -12.08 -2.63 48.83
N LYS A 54 -10.78 -2.61 48.50
CA LYS A 54 -10.28 -1.93 47.30
C LYS A 54 -10.85 -2.50 46.00
N HIS A 55 -11.16 -3.79 45.98
CA HIS A 55 -11.63 -4.52 44.80
C HIS A 55 -13.11 -4.92 44.86
N GLN A 56 -13.88 -4.41 45.83
CA GLN A 56 -15.28 -4.77 46.02
C GLN A 56 -16.16 -4.28 44.86
N ASP A 57 -15.83 -3.12 44.31
CA ASP A 57 -16.57 -2.46 43.22
C ASP A 57 -15.99 -2.77 41.83
N VAL A 58 -15.10 -3.77 41.71
CA VAL A 58 -14.51 -4.15 40.42
C VAL A 58 -15.61 -4.72 39.50
N PRO A 59 -15.81 -4.17 38.30
CA PRO A 59 -16.72 -4.75 37.33
C PRO A 59 -16.32 -6.18 36.98
N LYS A 60 -17.29 -7.10 36.97
CA LYS A 60 -17.05 -8.50 36.60
C LYS A 60 -17.05 -8.63 35.09
N LEU A 61 -15.86 -8.80 34.50
CA LEU A 61 -15.71 -9.01 33.06
C LEU A 61 -16.03 -10.47 32.67
N ASP A 62 -17.33 -10.81 32.63
CA ASP A 62 -17.81 -12.12 32.16
C ASP A 62 -17.86 -12.19 30.63
N LEU A 63 -16.69 -12.36 30.01
CA LEU A 63 -16.55 -12.50 28.56
C LEU A 63 -17.41 -13.64 28.00
N ARG A 64 -17.53 -14.77 28.72
CA ARG A 64 -18.29 -15.93 28.24
C ARG A 64 -19.78 -15.65 28.22
N GLY A 65 -20.31 -15.10 29.31
CA GLY A 65 -21.71 -14.69 29.40
C GLY A 65 -22.03 -13.63 28.35
N LYS A 66 -21.14 -12.65 28.17
CA LYS A 66 -21.35 -11.58 27.21
C LYS A 66 -21.28 -12.05 25.77
N ARG A 67 -20.34 -12.95 25.45
CA ARG A 67 -20.26 -13.61 24.15
C ARG A 67 -21.54 -14.37 23.82
N LYS A 68 -22.08 -15.13 24.77
CA LYS A 68 -23.35 -15.85 24.57
C LYS A 68 -24.51 -14.89 24.27
N GLN A 69 -24.60 -13.78 25.02
CA GLN A 69 -25.66 -12.80 24.82
C GLN A 69 -25.56 -12.11 23.46
N VAL A 70 -24.37 -11.60 23.10
CA VAL A 70 -24.17 -10.84 21.87
C VAL A 70 -24.24 -11.75 20.64
N ASN A 71 -23.69 -12.95 20.68
CA ASN A 71 -23.82 -13.89 19.55
C ASN A 71 -25.29 -14.26 19.29
N ALA A 72 -26.13 -14.39 20.33
CA ALA A 72 -27.56 -14.60 20.14
C ALA A 72 -28.24 -13.42 19.41
N MET A 73 -27.79 -12.19 19.64
CA MET A 73 -28.28 -11.01 18.91
C MET A 73 -27.73 -10.94 17.48
N VAL A 74 -26.47 -11.31 17.25
CA VAL A 74 -25.87 -11.42 15.90
C VAL A 74 -26.59 -12.50 15.07
N ASP A 75 -26.97 -13.62 15.67
CA ASP A 75 -27.76 -14.67 15.03
C ASP A 75 -29.16 -14.17 14.64
N LEU A 76 -29.79 -13.35 15.50
CA LEU A 76 -31.06 -12.68 15.19
C LEU A 76 -30.88 -11.68 14.04
N PHE A 77 -29.84 -10.84 14.08
CA PHE A 77 -29.51 -9.90 13.01
C PHE A 77 -29.29 -10.59 11.65
N THR A 78 -28.58 -11.72 11.65
CA THR A 78 -28.36 -12.53 10.45
C THR A 78 -29.67 -13.10 9.91
N ARG A 79 -30.58 -13.51 10.79
CA ARG A 79 -31.92 -13.99 10.41
C ARG A 79 -32.78 -12.89 9.82
N GLU A 80 -32.83 -11.73 10.47
CA GLU A 80 -33.55 -10.54 9.97
C GLU A 80 -33.02 -10.08 8.62
N SER A 81 -31.69 -10.13 8.42
CA SER A 81 -31.07 -9.80 7.13
C SER A 81 -31.51 -10.72 6.00
N LYS A 82 -31.78 -12.01 6.29
CA LYS A 82 -32.35 -12.95 5.32
C LYS A 82 -33.83 -12.69 5.07
N MET A 83 -34.59 -12.30 6.10
CA MET A 83 -36.03 -12.03 5.97
C MET A 83 -36.34 -10.76 5.16
N SER A 84 -35.43 -9.78 5.20
CA SER A 84 -35.54 -8.55 4.38
C SER A 84 -35.66 -8.82 2.89
N MET A 85 -35.10 -9.94 2.39
CA MET A 85 -35.22 -10.33 0.98
C MET A 85 -36.66 -10.63 0.55
N PHE A 86 -37.57 -10.88 1.50
CA PHE A 86 -38.98 -11.20 1.23
C PHE A 86 -39.92 -9.99 1.37
N GLY A 87 -39.39 -8.77 1.55
CA GLY A 87 -40.18 -7.54 1.63
C GLY A 87 -40.97 -7.36 2.93
N GLU A 88 -40.72 -8.19 3.95
CA GLU A 88 -41.29 -8.02 5.28
C GLU A 88 -40.60 -6.87 6.03
N ARG A 89 -41.35 -6.17 6.90
CA ARG A 89 -40.80 -5.10 7.76
C ARG A 89 -39.80 -5.72 8.74
N THR A 90 -38.51 -5.52 8.50
CA THR A 90 -37.44 -6.08 9.33
C THR A 90 -37.16 -5.25 10.57
N ARG A 91 -36.77 -5.91 11.67
CA ARG A 91 -36.29 -5.26 12.91
C ARG A 91 -34.77 -5.10 12.95
N ARG A 92 -34.13 -5.07 11.77
CA ARG A 92 -32.67 -5.06 11.62
C ARG A 92 -32.02 -3.89 12.37
N GLU A 93 -32.57 -2.69 12.22
CA GLU A 93 -32.07 -1.48 12.87
C GLU A 93 -32.09 -1.61 14.40
N GLU A 94 -33.23 -2.03 14.96
CA GLU A 94 -33.42 -2.27 16.40
C GLU A 94 -32.38 -3.25 16.94
N VAL A 95 -32.20 -4.40 16.27
CA VAL A 95 -31.24 -5.42 16.70
C VAL A 95 -29.80 -4.90 16.65
N VAL A 96 -29.42 -4.15 15.61
CA VAL A 96 -28.09 -3.52 15.54
C VAL A 96 -27.92 -2.51 16.67
N SER A 97 -28.91 -1.64 16.90
CA SER A 97 -28.85 -0.66 17.99
C SER A 97 -28.70 -1.35 19.35
N GLU A 98 -29.42 -2.46 19.60
CA GLU A 98 -29.29 -3.24 20.83
C GLU A 98 -27.90 -3.87 20.98
N ILE A 99 -27.32 -4.39 19.89
CA ILE A 99 -25.93 -4.89 19.89
C ILE A 99 -24.98 -3.75 20.23
N MET A 100 -25.12 -2.60 19.58
CA MET A 100 -24.24 -1.44 19.79
C MET A 100 -24.35 -0.89 21.20
N GLU A 101 -25.55 -0.70 21.75
CA GLU A 101 -25.77 -0.27 23.13
C GLU A 101 -25.18 -1.27 24.12
N THR A 102 -25.36 -2.56 23.84
CA THR A 102 -24.82 -3.65 24.65
C THR A 102 -23.29 -3.64 24.71
N LEU A 103 -22.63 -3.46 23.56
CA LEU A 103 -21.17 -3.43 23.47
C LEU A 103 -20.61 -2.15 24.08
N THR A 104 -21.16 -1.00 23.71
CA THR A 104 -20.70 0.32 24.17
C THR A 104 -20.89 0.54 25.66
N GLY A 105 -21.99 0.06 26.24
CA GLY A 105 -22.21 0.09 27.69
C GLY A 105 -21.17 -0.75 28.44
N TRP A 106 -20.70 -1.85 27.84
CA TRP A 106 -19.71 -2.73 28.45
C TRP A 106 -18.28 -2.18 28.41
N LEU A 107 -17.96 -1.31 27.45
CA LEU A 107 -16.63 -0.70 27.33
C LEU A 107 -16.23 0.11 28.57
N GLY A 108 -17.19 0.74 29.24
CA GLY A 108 -16.94 1.45 30.50
C GLY A 108 -16.49 0.52 31.64
N ASP A 109 -17.11 -0.66 31.74
CA ASP A 109 -16.75 -1.68 32.73
C ASP A 109 -15.35 -2.24 32.46
N VAL A 110 -15.07 -2.54 31.18
CA VAL A 110 -13.75 -3.03 30.73
C VAL A 110 -12.66 -2.02 31.09
N TRP A 111 -12.86 -0.73 30.76
CA TRP A 111 -11.91 0.32 31.07
C TRP A 111 -11.70 0.50 32.58
N SER A 112 -12.78 0.57 33.35
CA SER A 112 -12.73 0.76 34.81
C SER A 112 -11.95 -0.37 35.51
N ALA A 113 -12.15 -1.62 35.09
CA ALA A 113 -11.49 -2.79 35.68
C ALA A 113 -9.96 -2.67 35.67
N PHE A 114 -9.35 -2.26 34.55
CA PHE A 114 -7.89 -2.14 34.46
C PHE A 114 -7.37 -0.76 34.84
N TYR A 115 -8.09 0.32 34.56
CA TYR A 115 -7.60 1.70 34.76
C TYR A 115 -7.78 2.16 36.22
N GLU A 116 -8.98 2.01 36.76
CA GLU A 116 -9.30 2.44 38.14
C GLU A 116 -8.87 1.38 39.16
N HIS A 117 -9.19 0.11 38.88
CA HIS A 117 -8.95 -0.97 39.82
C HIS A 117 -7.63 -1.72 39.64
N ARG A 118 -6.92 -1.53 38.52
CA ARG A 118 -5.60 -2.16 38.25
C ARG A 118 -5.62 -3.68 38.27
N VAL A 119 -6.68 -4.29 37.72
CA VAL A 119 -6.86 -5.75 37.65
C VAL A 119 -7.32 -6.18 36.26
N GLN A 120 -7.33 -7.50 36.01
CA GLN A 120 -7.94 -8.13 34.82
C GLN A 120 -7.43 -7.66 33.44
N TYR A 121 -6.19 -7.15 33.35
CA TYR A 121 -5.59 -6.67 32.09
C TYR A 121 -5.74 -7.61 30.89
N SER A 122 -5.45 -8.90 31.09
CA SER A 122 -5.57 -9.90 30.02
C SER A 122 -7.03 -10.12 29.64
N THR A 123 -7.94 -10.28 30.61
CA THR A 123 -9.38 -10.41 30.32
C THR A 123 -9.92 -9.18 29.60
N ALA A 124 -9.51 -7.97 30.01
CA ALA A 124 -9.90 -6.72 29.36
C ALA A 124 -9.48 -6.69 27.88
N HIS A 125 -8.23 -7.09 27.57
CA HIS A 125 -7.77 -7.20 26.19
C HIS A 125 -8.65 -8.18 25.37
N HIS A 126 -8.93 -9.38 25.89
CA HIS A 126 -9.80 -10.35 25.21
C HIS A 126 -11.24 -9.85 25.04
N CYS A 127 -11.76 -9.06 25.99
CA CYS A 127 -13.05 -8.40 25.84
C CYS A 127 -13.03 -7.42 24.67
N LEU A 128 -12.00 -6.59 24.56
CA LEU A 128 -11.87 -5.63 23.45
C LEU A 128 -11.73 -6.32 22.09
N LEU A 129 -10.93 -7.40 22.01
CA LEU A 129 -10.84 -8.23 20.80
C LEU A 129 -12.21 -8.81 20.41
N TYR A 130 -12.99 -9.27 21.38
CA TYR A 130 -14.33 -9.77 21.10
C TYR A 130 -15.27 -8.66 20.60
N VAL A 131 -15.19 -7.45 21.15
CA VAL A 131 -15.96 -6.32 20.62
C VAL A 131 -15.56 -6.03 19.17
N ALA A 132 -14.25 -5.97 18.88
CA ALA A 132 -13.72 -5.80 17.53
C ALA A 132 -14.23 -6.87 16.54
N GLU A 133 -14.19 -8.14 16.96
CA GLU A 133 -14.69 -9.27 16.16
C GLU A 133 -16.17 -9.10 15.80
N VAL A 134 -17.01 -8.70 16.76
CA VAL A 134 -18.44 -8.47 16.51
C VAL A 134 -18.67 -7.29 15.58
N LEU A 135 -17.90 -6.19 15.72
CA LEU A 135 -18.00 -5.05 14.82
C LEU A 135 -17.65 -5.43 13.37
N ASN A 136 -16.59 -6.20 13.17
CA ASN A 136 -16.20 -6.73 11.85
C ASN A 136 -17.30 -7.63 11.26
N GLN A 137 -17.97 -8.44 12.08
CA GLN A 137 -19.12 -9.25 11.62
C GLN A 137 -20.32 -8.39 11.19
N LEU A 138 -20.60 -7.30 11.91
CA LEU A 138 -21.67 -6.35 11.53
C LEU A 138 -21.35 -5.62 10.22
N GLU A 139 -20.08 -5.24 10.02
CA GLU A 139 -19.62 -4.58 8.81
C GLU A 139 -19.64 -5.52 7.60
N ALA A 140 -19.18 -6.76 7.76
CA ALA A 140 -19.16 -7.76 6.69
C ALA A 140 -20.56 -8.26 6.29
N ALA A 141 -21.58 -8.02 7.12
CA ALA A 141 -22.92 -8.51 6.85
C ALA A 141 -23.53 -7.84 5.59
N PRO A 142 -24.14 -8.63 4.68
CA PRO A 142 -24.72 -8.10 3.45
C PRO A 142 -25.89 -7.15 3.78
N SER A 143 -26.03 -6.10 2.95
CA SER A 143 -27.20 -5.21 2.99
C SER A 143 -28.23 -5.65 1.94
N PRO A 144 -29.47 -5.99 2.32
CA PRO A 144 -30.53 -6.41 1.41
C PRO A 144 -30.85 -5.40 0.31
N ALA A 145 -30.68 -4.11 0.61
CA ALA A 145 -30.94 -3.00 -0.31
C ALA A 145 -29.65 -2.43 -0.96
N GLY A 146 -28.50 -3.11 -0.82
CA GLY A 146 -27.21 -2.66 -1.32
C GLY A 146 -26.57 -1.48 -0.56
N CYS A 147 -27.35 -0.53 -0.04
CA CYS A 147 -26.84 0.60 0.78
C CYS A 147 -26.62 0.14 2.23
N LYS A 148 -25.44 0.39 2.82
CA LYS A 148 -25.18 0.26 4.27
C LYS A 148 -25.40 1.56 5.04
N CYS A 149 -26.01 2.54 4.40
CA CYS A 149 -25.97 3.95 4.77
C CYS A 149 -26.56 4.22 6.16
N GLU A 150 -27.63 3.54 6.53
CA GLU A 150 -28.24 3.63 7.87
C GLU A 150 -27.31 3.08 8.97
N LEU A 151 -26.67 1.94 8.72
CA LEU A 151 -25.68 1.33 9.62
C LEU A 151 -24.47 2.25 9.79
N MET A 152 -23.92 2.74 8.68
CA MET A 152 -22.71 3.58 8.68
C MET A 152 -22.93 4.95 9.35
N ASN A 153 -24.18 5.45 9.39
CA ASN A 153 -24.53 6.74 9.98
C ASN A 153 -25.12 6.64 11.41
N MET A 154 -25.22 5.43 11.98
CA MET A 154 -25.78 5.23 13.32
C MET A 154 -24.96 6.00 14.37
N PRO A 155 -25.55 6.93 15.14
CA PRO A 155 -24.79 7.69 16.12
C PRO A 155 -24.44 6.80 17.32
N VAL A 156 -23.15 6.56 17.53
CA VAL A 156 -22.64 5.79 18.66
C VAL A 156 -22.06 6.75 19.70
N ARG A 157 -22.49 6.63 20.95
CA ARG A 157 -22.03 7.46 22.07
C ARG A 157 -21.52 6.57 23.20
N VAL A 158 -20.30 6.82 23.64
CA VAL A 158 -19.69 6.14 24.78
C VAL A 158 -19.32 7.18 25.83
N THR A 159 -19.81 7.00 27.04
CA THR A 159 -19.45 7.85 28.19
C THR A 159 -18.64 7.03 29.17
N ILE A 160 -17.36 7.36 29.34
CA ILE A 160 -16.49 6.70 30.30
C ILE A 160 -16.49 7.51 31.59
N LYS A 161 -16.80 6.84 32.70
CA LYS A 161 -16.90 7.44 34.03
C LYS A 161 -15.83 6.85 34.94
N ASP A 162 -15.31 7.65 35.86
CA ASP A 162 -14.45 7.14 36.92
C ASP A 162 -15.26 6.41 38.00
N LYS A 163 -14.57 5.84 38.98
CA LYS A 163 -15.18 5.17 40.13
C LYS A 163 -16.06 6.07 41.01
N THR A 164 -15.97 7.40 40.87
CA THR A 164 -16.84 8.36 41.58
C THR A 164 -18.11 8.67 40.78
N GLY A 165 -18.21 8.14 39.55
CA GLY A 165 -19.27 8.43 38.60
C GLY A 165 -19.05 9.71 37.81
N ALA A 166 -17.92 10.41 38.00
CA ALA A 166 -17.58 11.60 37.24
C ALA A 166 -17.24 11.23 35.79
N CYS A 167 -17.76 12.00 34.84
CA CYS A 167 -17.49 11.79 33.42
C CYS A 167 -16.03 12.14 33.11
N MET A 168 -15.26 11.14 32.67
CA MET A 168 -13.85 11.30 32.30
C MET A 168 -13.70 11.70 30.84
N THR A 169 -14.49 11.09 29.95
CA THR A 169 -14.52 11.43 28.53
C THR A 169 -15.85 11.02 27.91
N LYS A 170 -16.27 11.76 26.88
CA LYS A 170 -17.40 11.46 26.01
C LYS A 170 -16.84 11.23 24.62
N LEU A 171 -17.08 10.05 24.08
CA LEU A 171 -16.62 9.66 22.76
C LEU A 171 -17.86 9.48 21.88
N ARG A 172 -17.85 10.12 20.71
CA ARG A 172 -18.93 10.06 19.74
C ARG A 172 -18.35 9.70 18.39
N VAL A 173 -18.93 8.69 17.76
CA VAL A 173 -18.57 8.25 16.41
C VAL A 173 -19.85 7.95 15.63
N ARG A 174 -19.76 7.93 14.30
CA ARG A 174 -20.85 7.52 13.41
C ARG A 174 -20.55 6.15 12.84
N GLY A 175 -21.51 5.25 13.01
CA GLY A 175 -21.48 3.88 12.55
C GLY A 175 -20.59 2.94 13.39
N PRO A 176 -20.87 1.62 13.37
CA PRO A 176 -20.05 0.61 14.04
C PRO A 176 -18.59 0.57 13.56
N GLN A 177 -18.35 0.86 12.28
CA GLN A 177 -17.02 0.82 11.66
C GLN A 177 -16.02 1.81 12.30
N ASN A 178 -16.52 2.90 12.90
CA ASN A 178 -15.68 3.89 13.59
C ASN A 178 -15.56 3.64 15.10
N VAL A 179 -16.15 2.56 15.64
CA VAL A 179 -16.03 2.21 17.08
C VAL A 179 -14.65 1.66 17.40
N ASP A 180 -13.91 1.17 16.41
CA ASP A 180 -12.49 0.84 16.49
C ASP A 180 -11.68 1.98 17.14
N ARG A 181 -11.98 3.25 16.84
CA ARG A 181 -11.34 4.43 17.44
C ARG A 181 -11.51 4.46 18.96
N ILE A 182 -12.69 4.11 19.44
CA ILE A 182 -12.99 4.03 20.87
C ILE A 182 -12.24 2.86 21.49
N LEU A 183 -12.19 1.71 20.81
CA LEU A 183 -11.43 0.56 21.28
C LEU A 183 -9.93 0.89 21.39
N LEU A 184 -9.35 1.57 20.40
CA LEU A 184 -7.95 2.00 20.38
C LEU A 184 -7.65 3.00 21.50
N TRP A 185 -8.58 3.91 21.80
CA TRP A 185 -8.45 4.78 22.97
C TRP A 185 -8.35 3.98 24.28
N ILE A 186 -9.19 2.96 24.45
CA ILE A 186 -9.17 2.08 25.64
C ILE A 186 -7.92 1.19 25.64
N TRP A 187 -7.51 0.64 24.51
CA TRP A 187 -6.29 -0.17 24.39
C TRP A 187 -5.05 0.64 24.74
N ARG A 188 -4.94 1.89 24.30
CA ARG A 188 -3.83 2.78 24.66
C ARG A 188 -3.70 2.88 26.18
N ASP A 189 -4.80 3.17 26.86
CA ASP A 189 -4.84 3.24 28.31
C ASP A 189 -4.49 1.90 28.97
N LEU A 190 -4.95 0.78 28.41
CA LEU A 190 -4.64 -0.57 28.89
C LEU A 190 -3.15 -0.85 28.84
N LEU A 191 -2.48 -0.53 27.73
CA LEU A 191 -1.05 -0.74 27.53
C LEU A 191 -0.23 0.14 28.47
N VAL A 192 -0.56 1.41 28.56
CA VAL A 192 0.06 2.35 29.50
C VAL A 192 -0.10 1.89 30.95
N CYS A 193 -1.31 1.47 31.34
CA CYS A 193 -1.56 0.95 32.69
C CYS A 193 -0.88 -0.39 32.97
N THR A 194 -0.61 -1.19 31.92
CA THR A 194 0.17 -2.42 32.01
C THR A 194 1.64 -2.10 32.27
N LEU A 195 2.21 -1.14 31.54
CA LEU A 195 3.59 -0.68 31.74
C LEU A 195 3.80 -0.01 33.11
N ALA A 196 2.81 0.71 33.63
CA ALA A 196 2.87 1.36 34.94
C ALA A 196 3.06 0.39 36.12
N ARG A 197 2.75 -0.91 35.93
CA ARG A 197 2.99 -1.94 36.96
C ARG A 197 4.48 -2.31 37.08
N ASN A 198 5.26 -2.05 36.04
CA ASN A 198 6.70 -2.26 35.96
C ASN A 198 7.13 -3.71 36.32
N LEU A 199 6.39 -4.72 35.85
CA LEU A 199 6.83 -6.12 35.93
C LEU A 199 7.58 -6.49 34.64
N ASN A 200 8.58 -7.37 34.76
CA ASN A 200 9.39 -7.79 33.61
C ASN A 200 8.55 -8.39 32.46
N ASP A 201 7.50 -9.14 32.79
CA ASP A 201 6.62 -9.79 31.82
C ASP A 201 5.63 -8.82 31.15
N ASP A 202 5.45 -7.61 31.69
CA ASP A 202 4.45 -6.66 31.17
C ASP A 202 4.86 -6.11 29.80
N ARG A 203 6.17 -5.93 29.52
CA ARG A 203 6.64 -5.54 28.18
C ARG A 203 6.32 -6.62 27.14
N LYS A 204 6.52 -7.89 27.48
CA LYS A 204 6.17 -9.01 26.59
C LYS A 204 4.66 -9.00 26.31
N ARG A 205 3.83 -8.86 27.34
CA ARG A 205 2.37 -8.78 27.17
C ARG A 205 1.95 -7.60 26.29
N VAL A 206 2.60 -6.45 26.41
CA VAL A 206 2.34 -5.30 25.52
C VAL A 206 2.63 -5.69 24.07
N VAL A 207 3.76 -6.33 23.79
CA VAL A 207 4.10 -6.81 22.44
C VAL A 207 3.08 -7.83 21.93
N ASP A 208 2.67 -8.79 22.76
CA ASP A 208 1.64 -9.78 22.39
C ASP A 208 0.33 -9.07 21.97
N ILE A 209 -0.08 -8.02 22.72
CA ILE A 209 -1.27 -7.21 22.39
C ILE A 209 -1.08 -6.43 21.08
N LEU A 210 0.11 -5.86 20.83
CA LEU A 210 0.39 -5.14 19.58
C LEU A 210 0.34 -6.09 18.38
N GLN A 211 0.81 -7.33 18.55
CA GLN A 211 0.72 -8.39 17.54
C GLN A 211 -0.73 -8.77 17.24
N ASP A 212 -1.57 -8.93 18.27
CA ASP A 212 -3.00 -9.20 18.07
C ASP A 212 -3.71 -8.03 17.34
N LEU A 213 -3.34 -6.78 17.64
CA LEU A 213 -3.87 -5.60 16.96
C LEU A 213 -3.42 -5.52 15.50
N GLU A 214 -2.13 -5.74 15.22
CA GLU A 214 -1.60 -5.78 13.86
C GLU A 214 -2.24 -6.89 13.03
N GLY A 215 -2.41 -8.09 13.60
CA GLY A 215 -3.08 -9.19 12.92
C GLY A 215 -4.57 -8.94 12.65
N THR A 216 -5.22 -8.04 13.42
CA THR A 216 -6.65 -7.72 13.27
C THR A 216 -6.90 -6.53 12.34
N TYR A 217 -6.07 -5.48 12.43
CA TYR A 217 -6.30 -4.19 11.76
C TYR A 217 -5.16 -3.74 10.84
N GLY A 218 -4.06 -4.48 10.77
CA GLY A 218 -2.83 -4.09 10.07
C GLY A 218 -1.97 -3.09 10.86
N PHE A 219 -0.76 -2.81 10.38
CA PHE A 219 0.19 -1.92 11.05
C PHE A 219 -0.27 -0.45 11.24
N PRO A 220 -1.09 0.18 10.37
CA PRO A 220 -1.46 1.59 10.54
C PRO A 220 -2.20 1.85 11.86
N VAL A 221 -2.85 0.81 12.40
CA VAL A 221 -3.55 0.85 13.68
C VAL A 221 -2.64 1.22 14.85
N LEU A 222 -1.34 0.89 14.77
CA LEU A 222 -0.39 1.08 15.85
C LEU A 222 -0.03 2.56 16.04
N GLU A 223 0.01 3.34 14.97
CA GLU A 223 0.10 4.80 15.06
C GLU A 223 -1.19 5.39 15.64
N ARG A 224 -2.36 4.99 15.10
CA ARG A 224 -3.67 5.46 15.60
C ARG A 224 -3.86 5.12 17.08
N LEU A 225 -3.40 3.96 17.53
CA LEU A 225 -3.40 3.51 18.93
C LEU A 225 -2.71 4.55 19.82
N LEU A 226 -1.51 5.01 19.46
CA LEU A 226 -0.79 6.03 20.23
C LEU A 226 -1.56 7.37 20.26
N ARG A 227 -2.21 7.72 19.15
CA ARG A 227 -3.08 8.91 19.03
C ARG A 227 -4.44 8.74 19.71
N GLY A 228 -4.70 7.60 20.35
CA GLY A 228 -5.97 7.30 21.03
C GLY A 228 -7.13 7.09 20.06
N GLY A 229 -6.87 6.45 18.93
CA GLY A 229 -7.85 6.12 17.89
C GLY A 229 -8.11 7.21 16.86
N ARG A 230 -7.41 8.35 16.92
CA ARG A 230 -7.54 9.41 15.90
C ARG A 230 -6.85 9.00 14.61
N LYS A 231 -7.49 9.32 13.48
CA LYS A 231 -6.92 9.20 12.14
C LYS A 231 -5.78 10.22 11.96
N THR A 232 -4.91 10.00 10.99
CA THR A 232 -3.91 11.00 10.59
C THR A 232 -4.56 12.01 9.63
N GLU A 233 -3.97 13.21 9.47
CA GLU A 233 -4.51 14.22 8.54
C GLU A 233 -4.64 13.64 7.11
N HIS A 234 -3.71 12.79 6.69
CA HIS A 234 -3.75 12.10 5.40
C HIS A 234 -4.94 11.14 5.22
N GLU A 235 -5.56 10.68 6.31
CA GLU A 235 -6.72 9.79 6.28
C GLU A 235 -8.05 10.54 6.49
N GLU A 236 -8.00 11.83 6.85
CA GLU A 236 -9.17 12.65 7.14
C GLU A 236 -9.76 13.31 5.88
N ASP A 237 -8.94 13.52 4.84
CA ASP A 237 -9.33 14.17 3.57
C ASP A 237 -10.49 13.45 2.82
N GLU A 238 -10.84 12.22 3.20
CA GLU A 238 -11.92 11.45 2.57
C GLU A 238 -13.24 11.46 3.38
N ASP A 239 -13.23 11.80 4.67
CA ASP A 239 -14.36 11.60 5.60
C ASP A 239 -14.59 12.78 6.59
N GLU A 240 -14.40 14.03 6.16
CA GLU A 240 -14.37 15.22 7.05
C GLU A 240 -15.62 15.47 7.93
N GLU A 241 -16.75 14.76 7.74
CA GLU A 241 -18.03 15.09 8.43
C GLU A 241 -18.37 14.26 9.68
N ASP A 242 -17.54 13.29 10.10
CA ASP A 242 -18.07 12.20 10.93
C ASP A 242 -17.79 12.23 12.44
N ILE A 243 -16.93 13.12 12.97
CA ILE A 243 -16.58 13.09 14.40
C ILE A 243 -16.46 14.47 15.04
N PHE A 244 -17.28 14.67 16.09
CA PHE A 244 -17.14 15.75 17.05
C PHE A 244 -16.65 15.16 18.37
N LEU A 245 -15.36 15.35 18.68
CA LEU A 245 -14.91 15.25 20.07
C LEU A 245 -15.42 16.51 20.77
N GLU A 246 -16.57 16.41 21.43
CA GLU A 246 -17.02 17.39 22.43
C GLU A 246 -16.07 17.31 23.63
N ASP A 247 -14.84 17.80 23.47
CA ASP A 247 -14.01 18.13 24.61
C ASP A 247 -14.65 19.37 25.26
N GLU A 248 -15.50 19.14 26.28
CA GLU A 248 -16.17 20.17 27.06
C GLU A 248 -15.21 21.14 27.80
N THR A 249 -13.90 21.02 27.54
CA THR A 249 -12.84 21.91 28.06
C THR A 249 -12.48 23.08 27.14
N TYR A 250 -13.09 23.23 25.95
CA TYR A 250 -13.11 24.52 25.27
C TYR A 250 -14.11 25.45 25.97
N SER A 251 -13.79 25.80 27.23
CA SER A 251 -14.38 26.94 27.91
C SER A 251 -14.00 28.19 27.11
N ASP A 252 -14.93 28.68 26.29
CA ASP A 252 -15.30 30.08 26.14
C ASP A 252 -14.16 31.11 26.31
N ARG A 253 -12.99 30.84 25.71
CA ARG A 253 -11.94 31.83 25.53
C ARG A 253 -12.29 32.60 24.27
N GLU A 254 -13.34 33.40 24.40
CA GLU A 254 -13.65 34.47 23.47
C GLU A 254 -12.42 35.37 23.31
N ASP A 255 -12.05 35.60 22.04
CA ASP A 255 -11.34 36.78 21.55
C ASP A 255 -9.94 37.10 22.09
N SER A 256 -8.91 36.42 21.57
CA SER A 256 -7.59 37.08 21.44
C SER A 256 -6.81 36.56 20.22
N ASP A 257 -6.96 37.34 19.15
CA ASP A 257 -6.00 37.70 18.11
C ASP A 257 -5.51 36.66 17.06
N GLU A 258 -6.01 36.91 15.85
CA GLU A 258 -5.93 36.27 14.52
C GLU A 258 -4.54 35.96 13.89
N ASP A 259 -3.41 35.90 14.59
CA ASP A 259 -2.08 35.81 13.90
C ASP A 259 -1.22 34.57 14.25
N GLY A 260 -1.85 33.45 14.61
CA GLY A 260 -1.18 32.22 15.11
C GLY A 260 -1.03 31.05 14.13
N GLY A 261 -1.27 31.23 12.82
CA GLY A 261 -1.54 30.13 11.87
C GLY A 261 -0.43 29.10 11.64
N ILE A 262 0.85 29.42 11.90
CA ILE A 262 1.99 28.52 11.57
C ILE A 262 2.47 27.68 12.76
N LEU A 263 2.31 28.18 14.00
CA LEU A 263 2.76 27.43 15.18
C LEU A 263 1.81 26.28 15.56
N SER A 264 0.53 26.36 15.18
CA SER A 264 -0.44 25.27 15.41
C SER A 264 -0.01 23.96 14.72
N TYR A 265 0.61 24.04 13.54
CA TYR A 265 1.01 22.86 12.76
C TYR A 265 2.17 22.07 13.40
N MET A 266 3.11 22.75 14.06
CA MET A 266 4.22 22.07 14.74
C MET A 266 3.82 21.46 16.09
N PHE A 267 2.82 22.03 16.77
CA PHE A 267 2.34 21.51 18.07
C PHE A 267 1.40 20.30 17.95
N ARG A 268 0.86 19.99 16.76
CA ARG A 268 0.02 18.78 16.55
C ARG A 268 0.80 17.47 16.51
N ARG A 269 2.11 17.51 16.25
CA ARG A 269 2.95 16.29 16.14
C ARG A 269 3.25 15.60 17.48
N THR A 270 2.82 16.14 18.63
CA THR A 270 3.38 15.73 19.93
C THR A 270 2.42 15.17 20.97
N ASP A 271 1.10 15.21 20.79
CA ASP A 271 0.18 14.77 21.86
C ASP A 271 -0.25 13.30 21.75
N PHE A 272 0.70 12.41 22.04
CA PHE A 272 0.42 10.99 22.36
C PHE A 272 -0.13 10.82 23.79
N THR A 273 -0.33 11.91 24.53
CA THR A 273 -0.84 11.90 25.90
C THR A 273 -2.36 12.02 25.96
N GLY A 274 -2.99 11.24 26.84
CA GLY A 274 -4.40 11.44 27.20
C GLY A 274 -4.57 12.64 28.15
N SER A 275 -5.52 13.53 27.86
CA SER A 275 -5.86 14.68 28.72
C SER A 275 -6.26 14.23 30.14
N HIS A 276 -6.96 13.10 30.23
CA HIS A 276 -7.42 12.50 31.49
C HIS A 276 -6.30 11.90 32.35
N TRP A 277 -5.10 11.69 31.80
CA TRP A 277 -3.97 11.15 32.55
C TRP A 277 -3.41 12.14 33.57
N LYS A 278 -3.67 13.46 33.40
CA LYS A 278 -3.17 14.53 34.29
C LYS A 278 -1.65 14.41 34.55
N GLY A 279 -0.89 14.02 33.52
CA GLY A 279 0.56 13.82 33.57
C GLY A 279 1.06 12.54 34.25
N LYS A 280 0.19 11.68 34.81
CA LYS A 280 0.59 10.49 35.59
C LYS A 280 1.37 9.45 34.80
N PHE A 281 1.16 9.38 33.49
CA PHE A 281 1.65 8.31 32.64
C PHE A 281 2.64 8.76 31.56
N LYS A 282 3.27 9.93 31.74
CA LYS A 282 4.16 10.47 30.71
C LYS A 282 5.29 9.49 30.36
N LYS A 283 5.95 8.92 31.38
CA LYS A 283 7.05 7.98 31.20
C LYS A 283 6.59 6.68 30.53
N GLU A 284 5.46 6.14 30.96
CA GLU A 284 4.88 4.92 30.42
C GLU A 284 4.41 5.11 28.98
N SER A 285 3.90 6.30 28.63
CA SER A 285 3.56 6.70 27.27
C SER A 285 4.78 6.75 26.37
N ASP A 286 5.88 7.36 26.82
CA ASP A 286 7.16 7.39 26.06
C ASP A 286 7.73 5.97 25.89
N THR A 287 7.57 5.13 26.92
CA THR A 287 7.97 3.71 26.86
C THR A 287 7.11 2.94 25.86
N LEU A 288 5.79 3.15 25.86
CA LEU A 288 4.87 2.55 24.90
C LEU A 288 5.23 2.97 23.47
N ARG A 289 5.50 4.26 23.26
CA ARG A 289 5.93 4.81 21.96
C ARG A 289 7.19 4.11 21.44
N THR A 290 8.18 3.92 22.32
CA THR A 290 9.42 3.17 21.97
C THR A 290 9.13 1.71 21.61
N ILE A 291 8.24 1.04 22.35
CA ILE A 291 7.87 -0.36 22.06
C ILE A 291 7.12 -0.48 20.73
N VAL A 292 6.20 0.45 20.44
CA VAL A 292 5.49 0.50 19.15
C VAL A 292 6.45 0.78 18.01
N GLU A 293 7.37 1.74 18.18
CA GLU A 293 8.40 2.03 17.19
C GLU A 293 9.29 0.81 16.89
N ASP A 294 9.77 0.12 17.92
CA ASP A 294 10.55 -1.12 17.77
C ASP A 294 9.75 -2.20 17.03
N PHE A 295 8.47 -2.37 17.36
CA PHE A 295 7.59 -3.34 16.71
C PHE A 295 7.35 -3.00 15.24
N LEU A 296 7.14 -1.72 14.89
CA LEU A 296 7.03 -1.28 13.51
C LEU A 296 8.33 -1.51 12.72
N PHE A 297 9.50 -1.36 13.36
CA PHE A 297 10.77 -1.72 12.74
C PHE A 297 10.91 -3.22 12.45
N ASP A 298 10.37 -4.08 13.32
CA ASP A 298 10.36 -5.52 13.08
C ASP A 298 9.52 -5.85 11.83
N ILE A 299 8.35 -5.22 11.67
CA ILE A 299 7.53 -5.34 10.43
C ILE A 299 8.28 -4.78 9.22
N PHE A 300 8.88 -3.60 9.35
CA PHE A 300 9.60 -2.91 8.27
C PHE A 300 10.81 -3.70 7.77
N SER A 301 11.44 -4.50 8.64
CA SER A 301 12.53 -5.40 8.26
C SER A 301 12.09 -6.54 7.34
N ILE A 302 10.81 -6.90 7.34
CA ILE A 302 10.24 -7.97 6.52
C ILE A 302 9.67 -7.39 5.23
N ALA A 303 8.86 -6.33 5.35
CA ALA A 303 8.13 -5.72 4.24
C ALA A 303 8.22 -4.19 4.33
N PRO A 304 9.34 -3.58 3.89
CA PRO A 304 9.47 -2.14 3.90
C PRO A 304 8.48 -1.49 2.92
N GLY A 305 7.90 -0.37 3.31
CA GLY A 305 6.98 0.42 2.50
C GLY A 305 7.01 1.89 2.92
N LEU A 306 6.56 2.79 2.05
CA LEU A 306 6.55 4.23 2.35
C LEU A 306 5.64 4.57 3.53
N ASP A 307 4.41 4.05 3.54
CA ASP A 307 3.45 4.36 4.61
C ASP A 307 3.94 3.87 5.97
N LEU A 308 4.54 2.67 6.02
CA LEU A 308 5.14 2.13 7.24
C LEU A 308 6.36 2.95 7.69
N TYR A 309 7.19 3.41 6.74
CA TYR A 309 8.28 4.34 7.04
C TYR A 309 7.75 5.65 7.63
N ASP A 310 6.74 6.26 7.03
CA ASP A 310 6.16 7.53 7.49
C ASP A 310 5.55 7.38 8.89
N SER A 311 4.81 6.29 9.15
CA SER A 311 4.31 5.97 10.49
C SER A 311 5.45 5.82 11.51
N ILE A 312 6.54 5.13 11.17
CA ILE A 312 7.72 5.02 12.06
C ILE A 312 8.29 6.40 12.40
N ILE A 313 8.40 7.28 11.40
CA ILE A 313 8.95 8.63 11.59
C ILE A 313 8.01 9.48 12.47
N GLU A 314 6.70 9.41 12.24
CA GLU A 314 5.70 10.15 13.03
C GLU A 314 5.62 9.65 14.48
N VAL A 315 5.68 8.33 14.71
CA VAL A 315 5.69 7.78 16.07
C VAL A 315 7.06 7.80 16.74
N SER A 316 8.12 8.27 16.11
CA SER A 316 9.46 8.23 16.71
C SER A 316 9.74 9.38 17.69
N LEU A 317 10.30 9.05 18.87
CA LEU A 317 10.84 10.07 19.79
C LEU A 317 12.02 10.85 19.20
N ASN A 318 12.76 10.24 18.27
CA ASN A 318 13.89 10.84 17.57
C ASN A 318 13.83 10.51 16.07
N PRO A 319 13.03 11.25 15.28
CA PRO A 319 12.80 10.97 13.86
C PRO A 319 14.07 10.85 13.03
N THR A 320 15.12 11.62 13.37
CA THR A 320 16.41 11.57 12.70
C THR A 320 17.12 10.23 12.91
N GLN A 321 17.15 9.72 14.15
CA GLN A 321 17.76 8.42 14.46
C GLN A 321 16.95 7.28 13.82
N SER A 322 15.62 7.37 13.84
CA SER A 322 14.75 6.35 13.26
C SER A 322 14.86 6.33 11.74
N SER A 323 14.97 7.50 11.09
CA SER A 323 15.27 7.59 9.67
C SER A 323 16.62 6.95 9.31
N LEU A 324 17.64 7.13 10.15
CA LEU A 324 18.94 6.47 9.98
C LEU A 324 18.83 4.94 10.14
N ARG A 325 18.11 4.46 11.18
CA ARG A 325 17.85 3.02 11.40
C ARG A 325 17.09 2.41 10.22
N ALA A 326 16.02 3.06 9.76
CA ALA A 326 15.24 2.64 8.59
C ALA A 326 16.11 2.56 7.34
N SER A 327 16.95 3.57 7.10
CA SER A 327 17.89 3.57 5.96
C SER A 327 18.89 2.40 6.03
N GLY A 328 19.34 2.03 7.24
CA GLY A 328 20.17 0.85 7.47
C GLY A 328 19.44 -0.44 7.10
N ILE A 329 18.21 -0.62 7.60
CA ILE A 329 17.37 -1.78 7.29
C ILE A 329 17.12 -1.87 5.78
N LEU A 330 16.72 -0.78 5.12
CA LEU A 330 16.49 -0.75 3.67
C LEU A 330 17.73 -1.21 2.90
N SER A 331 18.93 -0.79 3.30
CA SER A 331 20.16 -1.23 2.63
C SER A 331 20.48 -2.71 2.83
N GLU A 332 20.00 -3.32 3.91
CA GLU A 332 20.17 -4.74 4.20
C GLU A 332 19.14 -5.59 3.44
N VAL A 333 17.88 -5.16 3.41
CA VAL A 333 16.76 -6.00 2.95
C VAL A 333 16.32 -5.73 1.51
N ALA A 334 16.74 -4.62 0.89
CA ALA A 334 16.27 -4.24 -0.45
C ALA A 334 16.45 -5.35 -1.50
N GLY A 335 17.51 -6.16 -1.40
CA GLY A 335 17.80 -7.25 -2.32
C GLY A 335 17.06 -8.57 -2.07
N ASN A 336 16.26 -8.69 -1.01
CA ASN A 336 15.65 -9.97 -0.61
C ASN A 336 14.52 -10.41 -1.56
N SER A 337 13.74 -9.46 -2.06
CA SER A 337 12.67 -9.71 -3.04
C SER A 337 12.41 -8.49 -3.92
N SER A 338 11.59 -8.66 -4.94
CA SER A 338 11.10 -7.54 -5.76
C SER A 338 10.25 -6.55 -4.96
N ASP A 339 9.52 -7.00 -3.94
CA ASP A 339 8.66 -6.14 -3.13
C ASP A 339 9.49 -5.31 -2.13
N THR A 340 10.54 -5.90 -1.53
CA THR A 340 11.46 -5.16 -0.66
C THR A 340 12.24 -4.09 -1.42
N LEU A 341 12.64 -4.36 -2.67
CA LEU A 341 13.28 -3.36 -3.53
C LEU A 341 12.31 -2.23 -3.89
N ALA A 342 11.07 -2.57 -4.26
CA ALA A 342 10.03 -1.61 -4.57
C ALA A 342 9.80 -0.65 -3.40
N GLY A 343 9.62 -1.17 -2.19
CA GLY A 343 9.50 -0.38 -0.97
C GLY A 343 10.71 0.50 -0.69
N ALA A 344 11.92 -0.04 -0.82
CA ALA A 344 13.16 0.72 -0.63
C ALA A 344 13.30 1.88 -1.63
N LEU A 345 12.99 1.65 -2.91
CA LEU A 345 13.01 2.71 -3.93
C LEU A 345 11.95 3.78 -3.66
N GLN A 346 10.76 3.38 -3.23
CA GLN A 346 9.69 4.32 -2.90
C GLN A 346 10.10 5.25 -1.75
N VAL A 347 10.67 4.69 -0.67
CA VAL A 347 11.16 5.46 0.49
C VAL A 347 12.33 6.36 0.10
N GLU A 348 13.31 5.87 -0.66
CA GLU A 348 14.45 6.72 -1.06
C GLU A 348 14.06 7.78 -2.09
N ALA A 349 13.04 7.54 -2.91
CA ALA A 349 12.45 8.53 -3.80
C ALA A 349 11.72 9.64 -3.02
N SER A 350 10.90 9.32 -2.01
CA SER A 350 10.23 10.34 -1.19
C SER A 350 11.24 11.22 -0.43
N LYS A 351 12.36 10.64 0.00
CA LYS A 351 13.49 11.35 0.64
C LYS A 351 14.36 12.14 -0.34
N ASN A 352 14.10 12.11 -1.64
CA ASN A 352 14.92 12.72 -2.69
C ASN A 352 16.41 12.27 -2.66
N SER A 353 16.65 11.02 -2.26
CA SER A 353 17.98 10.48 -2.00
C SER A 353 18.60 9.86 -3.25
N ALA A 354 18.97 10.72 -4.21
CA ALA A 354 19.42 10.29 -5.53
C ALA A 354 20.60 9.29 -5.52
N SER A 355 21.56 9.45 -4.61
CA SER A 355 22.72 8.54 -4.50
C SER A 355 22.32 7.13 -4.06
N ARG A 356 21.36 7.01 -3.13
CA ARG A 356 20.85 5.72 -2.66
C ARG A 356 20.01 5.04 -3.74
N ILE A 357 19.18 5.79 -4.46
CA ILE A 357 18.43 5.27 -5.62
C ILE A 357 19.39 4.67 -6.65
N VAL A 358 20.48 5.36 -7.01
CA VAL A 358 21.48 4.81 -7.94
C VAL A 358 22.07 3.52 -7.39
N SER A 359 22.49 3.50 -6.12
CA SER A 359 23.05 2.31 -5.49
C SER A 359 22.08 1.12 -5.52
N LEU A 360 20.80 1.34 -5.23
CA LEU A 360 19.76 0.31 -5.25
C LEU A 360 19.53 -0.23 -6.67
N LEU A 361 19.43 0.66 -7.67
CA LEU A 361 19.26 0.26 -9.06
C LEU A 361 20.48 -0.49 -9.60
N ASP A 362 21.70 -0.07 -9.27
CA ASP A 362 22.91 -0.73 -9.75
C ASP A 362 23.08 -2.13 -9.16
N GLN A 363 22.64 -2.37 -7.92
CA GLN A 363 22.75 -3.67 -7.25
C GLN A 363 21.56 -4.60 -7.55
N HIS A 364 20.35 -4.06 -7.65
CA HIS A 364 19.11 -4.85 -7.57
C HIS A 364 18.11 -4.60 -8.69
N ALA A 365 18.39 -3.79 -9.72
CA ALA A 365 17.42 -3.50 -10.79
C ALA A 365 16.86 -4.75 -11.51
N HIS A 366 17.56 -5.88 -11.48
CA HIS A 366 17.09 -7.16 -12.01
C HIS A 366 15.84 -7.72 -11.28
N LEU A 367 15.55 -7.26 -10.07
CA LEU A 367 14.36 -7.64 -9.31
C LEU A 367 13.12 -6.79 -9.69
N LEU A 368 13.29 -5.69 -10.43
CA LEU A 368 12.17 -4.84 -10.83
C LEU A 368 11.28 -5.56 -11.84
N ARG A 369 9.98 -5.51 -11.61
CA ARG A 369 8.97 -6.09 -12.50
C ARG A 369 8.29 -4.97 -13.30
N PRO A 370 7.61 -5.30 -14.41
CA PRO A 370 6.85 -4.31 -15.17
C PRO A 370 5.82 -3.53 -14.35
N ARG A 371 5.24 -4.15 -13.30
CA ARG A 371 4.28 -3.50 -12.39
C ARG A 371 4.90 -2.38 -11.53
N ASP A 372 6.21 -2.45 -11.26
CA ASP A 372 6.92 -1.50 -10.42
C ASP A 372 7.30 -0.21 -11.18
N THR A 373 6.73 0.02 -12.37
CA THR A 373 7.12 1.14 -13.24
C THR A 373 6.82 2.51 -12.64
N THR A 374 5.71 2.69 -11.93
CA THR A 374 5.40 3.97 -11.28
C THR A 374 6.49 4.37 -10.29
N LEU A 375 7.03 3.40 -9.54
CA LEU A 375 8.14 3.62 -8.62
C LEU A 375 9.42 4.00 -9.37
N LEU A 376 9.68 3.34 -10.50
CA LEU A 376 10.82 3.67 -11.35
C LEU A 376 10.69 5.05 -12.00
N GLN A 377 9.48 5.51 -12.30
CA GLN A 377 9.20 6.88 -12.78
C GLN A 377 9.53 7.91 -11.69
N CYS A 378 9.08 7.69 -10.46
CA CYS A 378 9.43 8.54 -9.31
C CYS A 378 10.95 8.60 -9.12
N ALA A 379 11.62 7.44 -9.12
CA ALA A 379 13.07 7.34 -9.01
C ALA A 379 13.78 8.11 -10.15
N ALA A 380 13.35 7.93 -11.40
CA ALA A 380 13.90 8.65 -12.55
C ALA A 380 13.68 10.17 -12.43
N GLY A 381 12.54 10.61 -11.88
CA GLY A 381 12.25 12.01 -11.59
C GLY A 381 13.24 12.63 -10.60
N VAL A 382 13.47 11.96 -9.47
CA VAL A 382 14.47 12.37 -8.46
C VAL A 382 15.87 12.44 -9.08
N LEU A 383 16.27 11.40 -9.83
CA LEU A 383 17.56 11.38 -10.52
C LEU A 383 17.69 12.52 -11.54
N GLY A 384 16.61 12.83 -12.26
CA GLY A 384 16.54 13.91 -13.23
C GLY A 384 16.76 15.31 -12.64
N GLN A 385 16.51 15.49 -11.34
CA GLN A 385 16.74 16.75 -10.62
C GLN A 385 18.08 16.78 -9.86
N SER A 386 18.87 15.70 -9.96
CA SER A 386 20.09 15.50 -9.20
C SER A 386 21.35 15.54 -10.09
N PRO A 387 22.57 15.45 -9.52
CA PRO A 387 23.80 15.25 -10.30
C PRO A 387 23.80 13.99 -11.18
N PHE A 388 22.91 13.03 -10.92
CA PHE A 388 22.73 11.79 -11.68
C PHE A 388 21.75 11.95 -12.86
N HIS A 389 21.52 13.18 -13.32
CA HIS A 389 20.59 13.52 -14.39
C HIS A 389 20.67 12.61 -15.63
N ALA A 390 21.90 12.30 -16.09
CA ALA A 390 22.10 11.43 -17.26
C ALA A 390 21.55 10.02 -17.05
N ARG A 391 21.62 9.48 -15.81
CA ARG A 391 21.04 8.19 -15.45
C ARG A 391 19.52 8.25 -15.44
N GLY A 392 18.94 9.34 -14.91
CA GLY A 392 17.50 9.60 -14.97
C GLY A 392 16.97 9.64 -16.42
N LEU A 393 17.69 10.32 -17.32
CA LEU A 393 17.37 10.34 -18.76
C LEU A 393 17.47 8.95 -19.40
N ALA A 394 18.47 8.15 -19.03
CA ALA A 394 18.61 6.78 -19.55
C ALA A 394 17.44 5.88 -19.10
N LEU A 395 17.01 5.98 -17.84
CA LEU A 395 15.84 5.26 -17.34
C LEU A 395 14.56 5.70 -18.04
N LEU A 396 14.37 7.01 -18.21
CA LEU A 396 13.23 7.56 -18.96
C LEU A 396 13.19 7.03 -20.39
N GLU A 397 14.33 7.02 -21.08
CA GLU A 397 14.43 6.50 -22.44
C GLU A 397 14.09 5.00 -22.50
N ALA A 398 14.68 4.20 -21.62
CA ALA A 398 14.42 2.76 -21.54
C ALA A 398 12.94 2.49 -21.22
N GLY A 399 12.39 3.18 -20.22
CA GLY A 399 10.99 3.04 -19.81
C GLY A 399 9.99 3.37 -20.93
N LEU A 400 10.22 4.44 -21.70
CA LEU A 400 9.42 4.76 -22.88
C LEU A 400 9.49 3.67 -23.94
N GLN A 401 10.70 3.17 -24.25
CA GLN A 401 10.90 2.16 -25.29
C GLN A 401 10.29 0.80 -24.90
N GLU A 402 10.54 0.34 -23.68
CA GLU A 402 9.97 -0.91 -23.15
C GLU A 402 8.45 -0.87 -23.11
N THR A 403 7.87 0.27 -22.69
CA THR A 403 6.42 0.43 -22.67
C THR A 403 5.83 0.36 -24.07
N LEU A 404 6.46 1.01 -25.06
CA LEU A 404 6.04 0.93 -26.47
C LEU A 404 6.12 -0.50 -27.03
N VAL A 405 7.18 -1.24 -26.72
CA VAL A 405 7.31 -2.66 -27.11
C VAL A 405 6.25 -3.51 -26.43
N THR A 406 5.96 -3.27 -25.15
CA THR A 406 4.91 -3.98 -24.41
C THR A 406 3.53 -3.74 -25.03
N ILE A 407 3.22 -2.48 -25.38
CA ILE A 407 2.00 -2.11 -26.10
C ILE A 407 1.95 -2.80 -27.47
N GLN A 408 3.05 -2.80 -28.23
CA GLN A 408 3.12 -3.50 -29.51
C GLN A 408 2.81 -4.99 -29.37
N MET A 409 3.35 -5.66 -28.36
CA MET A 409 3.09 -7.08 -28.09
C MET A 409 1.61 -7.32 -27.73
N ALA A 410 1.02 -6.46 -26.91
CA ALA A 410 -0.41 -6.53 -26.58
C ALA A 410 -1.30 -6.32 -27.83
N VAL A 411 -0.93 -5.38 -28.69
CA VAL A 411 -1.61 -5.13 -29.97
C VAL A 411 -1.47 -6.34 -30.91
N ARG A 412 -0.27 -6.92 -31.04
CA ARG A 412 -0.05 -8.14 -31.86
C ARG A 412 -0.89 -9.31 -31.38
N HIS A 413 -1.06 -9.47 -30.06
CA HIS A 413 -1.94 -10.50 -29.53
C HIS A 413 -3.41 -10.26 -29.91
N ALA A 414 -3.84 -9.01 -30.01
CA ALA A 414 -5.22 -8.69 -30.40
C ALA A 414 -5.44 -8.72 -31.93
N PHE A 415 -4.39 -8.40 -32.70
CA PHE A 415 -4.37 -8.34 -34.16
C PHE A 415 -3.23 -9.23 -34.70
N VAL A 416 -3.48 -10.54 -34.71
CA VAL A 416 -2.47 -11.58 -34.97
C VAL A 416 -1.74 -11.38 -36.31
N HIS A 417 -2.43 -10.93 -37.35
CA HIS A 417 -1.86 -10.79 -38.70
C HIS A 417 -1.30 -9.38 -38.98
N ILE A 418 -1.25 -8.48 -38.00
CA ILE A 418 -0.78 -7.08 -38.19
C ILE A 418 0.67 -6.97 -38.68
N GLU A 419 1.46 -8.01 -38.42
CA GLU A 419 2.87 -8.12 -38.77
C GLU A 419 3.11 -8.58 -40.21
N GLU A 420 2.11 -9.18 -40.84
CA GLU A 420 2.27 -9.84 -42.14
C GLU A 420 2.60 -8.81 -43.23
N PRO A 421 3.50 -9.17 -44.17
CA PRO A 421 4.00 -8.23 -45.18
C PRO A 421 2.87 -7.71 -46.09
N GLU A 422 1.84 -8.53 -46.31
CA GLU A 422 0.66 -8.17 -47.11
C GLU A 422 -0.13 -7.05 -46.45
N HIS A 423 -0.49 -7.21 -45.17
CA HIS A 423 -1.21 -6.22 -44.40
C HIS A 423 -0.39 -4.95 -44.14
N ARG A 424 0.94 -5.06 -43.99
CA ARG A 424 1.83 -3.89 -43.91
C ARG A 424 1.88 -3.10 -45.22
N ARG A 425 1.90 -3.77 -46.37
CA ARG A 425 1.86 -3.13 -47.69
C ARG A 425 0.51 -2.44 -47.91
N GLU A 426 -0.58 -3.13 -47.57
CA GLU A 426 -1.94 -2.59 -47.67
C GLU A 426 -2.09 -1.32 -46.83
N LEU A 427 -1.61 -1.33 -45.58
CA LEU A 427 -1.60 -0.15 -44.72
C LEU A 427 -0.84 1.04 -45.35
N GLN A 428 0.30 0.78 -46.02
CA GLN A 428 1.05 1.84 -46.71
C GLN A 428 0.24 2.45 -47.87
N GLU A 429 -0.53 1.65 -48.60
CA GLU A 429 -1.42 2.14 -49.66
C GLU A 429 -2.61 2.92 -49.10
N ILE A 430 -3.21 2.44 -48.02
CA ILE A 430 -4.30 3.14 -47.31
C ILE A 430 -3.84 4.53 -46.85
N VAL A 431 -2.64 4.63 -46.28
CA VAL A 431 -2.10 5.90 -45.76
C VAL A 431 -1.94 6.96 -46.85
N LYS A 432 -1.71 6.56 -48.12
CA LYS A 432 -1.62 7.48 -49.28
C LYS A 432 -2.97 8.04 -49.73
N LEU A 433 -4.08 7.37 -49.41
CA LEU A 433 -5.42 7.83 -49.78
C LEU A 433 -5.80 9.11 -49.04
N ARG A 434 -6.67 9.92 -49.66
CA ARG A 434 -7.18 11.15 -49.05
C ARG A 434 -7.92 10.84 -47.75
N VAL A 435 -7.50 11.46 -46.66
CA VAL A 435 -8.16 11.38 -45.34
C VAL A 435 -9.64 11.80 -45.48
N GLY A 436 -10.54 10.98 -44.94
CA GLY A 436 -11.99 11.21 -44.99
C GLY A 436 -12.71 10.75 -46.27
N SER A 437 -11.99 10.22 -47.28
CA SER A 437 -12.63 9.63 -48.46
C SER A 437 -13.30 8.29 -48.13
N GLN A 438 -14.42 7.98 -48.80
CA GLN A 438 -15.14 6.71 -48.61
C GLN A 438 -14.23 5.51 -48.90
N ALA A 439 -13.52 5.53 -50.04
CA ALA A 439 -12.59 4.46 -50.42
C ALA A 439 -11.50 4.19 -49.36
N ARG A 440 -11.08 5.22 -48.60
CA ARG A 440 -10.14 5.04 -47.49
C ARG A 440 -10.82 4.38 -46.29
N ARG A 441 -12.02 4.80 -45.92
CA ARG A 441 -12.80 4.19 -44.83
C ARG A 441 -13.05 2.70 -45.10
N ASP A 442 -13.53 2.36 -46.29
CA ASP A 442 -13.84 0.98 -46.68
C ASP A 442 -12.58 0.10 -46.60
N ARG A 443 -11.43 0.58 -47.08
CA ARG A 443 -10.16 -0.16 -46.99
C ARG A 443 -9.62 -0.26 -45.56
N ILE A 444 -9.80 0.77 -44.73
CA ILE A 444 -9.42 0.71 -43.30
C ILE A 444 -10.24 -0.36 -42.59
N GLU A 445 -11.54 -0.38 -42.80
CA GLU A 445 -12.47 -1.36 -42.21
C GLU A 445 -12.10 -2.79 -42.66
N ALA A 446 -11.93 -3.00 -43.96
CA ALA A 446 -11.53 -4.29 -44.52
C ALA A 446 -10.15 -4.73 -44.01
N TRP A 447 -9.18 -3.80 -43.93
CA TRP A 447 -7.85 -4.08 -43.40
C TRP A 447 -7.89 -4.46 -41.93
N ALA A 448 -8.62 -3.69 -41.10
CA ALA A 448 -8.77 -3.94 -39.67
C ALA A 448 -9.41 -5.31 -39.42
N GLN A 449 -10.45 -5.66 -40.18
CA GLN A 449 -11.08 -6.97 -40.15
C GLN A 449 -10.09 -8.09 -40.53
N ALA A 450 -9.26 -7.87 -41.55
CA ALA A 450 -8.33 -8.89 -42.05
C ALA A 450 -7.16 -9.15 -41.08
N ILE A 451 -6.69 -8.13 -40.34
CA ILE A 451 -5.60 -8.31 -39.38
C ILE A 451 -6.03 -8.94 -38.05
N MET A 452 -7.34 -8.92 -37.75
CA MET A 452 -7.90 -9.61 -36.60
C MET A 452 -7.84 -11.11 -36.83
N ALA A 453 -7.50 -11.87 -35.80
CA ALA A 453 -7.75 -13.31 -35.83
C ALA A 453 -9.24 -13.53 -36.08
N SER A 454 -9.58 -14.31 -37.11
CA SER A 454 -10.93 -14.85 -37.26
C SER A 454 -11.29 -15.52 -35.95
N SER A 455 -12.31 -15.01 -35.27
CA SER A 455 -12.75 -15.46 -33.95
C SER A 455 -13.19 -16.94 -33.90
N SER A 456 -13.06 -17.70 -35.00
CA SER A 456 -13.67 -19.02 -35.14
C SER A 456 -12.78 -20.23 -34.88
N ASN A 457 -11.45 -20.12 -34.76
CA ASN A 457 -10.58 -21.32 -34.79
C ASN A 457 -9.54 -21.46 -33.66
N GLY A 458 -9.53 -20.57 -32.66
CA GLY A 458 -8.80 -20.88 -31.43
C GLY A 458 -9.54 -22.00 -30.73
N MET A 459 -8.98 -23.22 -30.70
CA MET A 459 -9.43 -24.28 -29.80
C MET A 459 -9.70 -23.64 -28.44
N ASN A 460 -10.95 -23.68 -27.99
CA ASN A 460 -11.41 -23.09 -26.74
C ASN A 460 -10.39 -23.44 -25.63
N HIS A 461 -9.98 -22.51 -24.77
CA HIS A 461 -8.96 -22.80 -23.74
C HIS A 461 -9.38 -23.99 -22.85
N MET A 462 -10.69 -24.21 -22.72
CA MET A 462 -11.29 -25.40 -22.12
C MET A 462 -11.08 -26.68 -22.94
N ALA A 463 -11.01 -26.61 -24.27
CA ALA A 463 -10.65 -27.74 -25.12
C ALA A 463 -9.18 -28.15 -24.99
N LEU A 464 -8.29 -27.17 -24.83
CA LEU A 464 -6.90 -27.43 -24.50
C LEU A 464 -6.75 -28.01 -23.09
N ALA A 465 -7.42 -27.42 -22.09
CA ALA A 465 -7.41 -27.92 -20.72
C ALA A 465 -8.01 -29.34 -20.63
N ALA A 466 -9.16 -29.58 -21.26
CA ALA A 466 -9.79 -30.91 -21.34
C ALA A 466 -8.85 -31.95 -21.98
N MET A 467 -8.14 -31.60 -23.06
CA MET A 467 -7.10 -32.47 -23.63
C MET A 467 -5.95 -32.73 -22.65
N MET A 468 -5.47 -31.72 -21.92
CA MET A 468 -4.37 -31.87 -20.96
C MET A 468 -4.78 -32.67 -19.72
N PHE A 469 -6.04 -32.59 -19.30
CA PHE A 469 -6.62 -33.41 -18.22
C PHE A 469 -7.06 -34.79 -18.70
N GLY A 470 -6.81 -35.14 -19.97
CA GLY A 470 -7.16 -36.45 -20.53
C GLY A 470 -8.67 -36.70 -20.57
N ILE A 471 -9.49 -35.64 -20.52
CA ILE A 471 -10.93 -35.73 -20.75
C ILE A 471 -11.09 -35.96 -22.26
N PRO A 472 -11.53 -37.15 -22.70
CA PRO A 472 -11.70 -37.42 -24.11
C PRO A 472 -12.81 -36.51 -24.65
N MET A 473 -12.40 -35.43 -25.28
CA MET A 473 -13.24 -34.66 -26.18
C MET A 473 -13.65 -35.61 -27.30
N MET A 474 -14.82 -36.25 -27.20
CA MET A 474 -15.38 -37.08 -28.25
C MET A 474 -15.58 -36.19 -29.48
N PRO A 475 -14.70 -36.25 -30.49
CA PRO A 475 -14.90 -35.49 -31.71
C PRO A 475 -16.08 -36.18 -32.40
N GLY A 476 -17.06 -35.39 -32.83
CA GLY A 476 -18.30 -35.88 -33.44
C GLY A 476 -18.09 -37.17 -34.24
N LEU A 477 -18.78 -38.23 -33.81
CA LEU A 477 -18.84 -39.52 -34.47
C LEU A 477 -20.11 -39.52 -35.35
N PRO A 478 -20.06 -39.07 -36.62
CA PRO A 478 -21.14 -39.28 -37.55
C PRO A 478 -21.11 -40.77 -37.94
N GLY A 479 -21.87 -41.60 -37.24
CA GLY A 479 -22.10 -42.99 -37.68
C GLY A 479 -22.20 -44.07 -36.60
N LEU A 480 -22.19 -43.76 -35.31
CA LEU A 480 -22.60 -44.76 -34.32
C LEU A 480 -24.14 -44.81 -34.26
N PRO A 481 -24.75 -46.00 -34.40
CA PRO A 481 -26.19 -46.15 -34.27
C PRO A 481 -26.63 -45.75 -32.86
N PRO A 482 -27.78 -45.08 -32.72
CA PRO A 482 -28.29 -44.62 -31.44
C PRO A 482 -28.41 -45.81 -30.50
N MET A 483 -27.85 -45.68 -29.30
CA MET A 483 -28.03 -46.67 -28.23
C MET A 483 -29.53 -46.80 -27.93
N PRO A 484 -30.14 -47.99 -28.12
CA PRO A 484 -31.57 -48.18 -27.88
C PRO A 484 -31.83 -48.17 -26.38
N GLY A 485 -32.47 -47.11 -25.87
CA GLY A 485 -32.89 -47.07 -24.45
C GLY A 485 -33.03 -45.69 -23.82
N MET A 486 -32.66 -44.59 -24.50
CA MET A 486 -32.83 -43.23 -23.97
C MET A 486 -33.65 -42.34 -24.91
N LEU A 487 -34.84 -42.80 -25.32
CA LEU A 487 -35.65 -42.12 -26.34
C LEU A 487 -36.94 -41.45 -25.83
N ASP A 488 -37.23 -41.46 -24.53
CA ASP A 488 -38.52 -40.94 -24.04
C ASP A 488 -38.44 -39.73 -23.08
N ASP A 489 -37.30 -39.04 -22.98
CA ASP A 489 -37.24 -37.76 -22.23
C ASP A 489 -36.35 -36.72 -22.94
N VAL A 490 -36.58 -36.54 -24.24
CA VAL A 490 -35.85 -35.59 -25.10
C VAL A 490 -36.57 -34.23 -25.12
N GLY A 491 -36.90 -33.72 -23.93
CA GLY A 491 -37.46 -32.38 -23.72
C GLY A 491 -36.43 -31.34 -23.27
N ASP A 492 -35.41 -31.75 -22.50
CA ASP A 492 -34.58 -30.81 -21.72
C ASP A 492 -33.06 -30.95 -21.97
N GLU A 493 -32.62 -31.63 -23.04
CA GLU A 493 -31.18 -31.77 -23.36
C GLU A 493 -30.58 -30.54 -24.06
N GLN A 494 -31.35 -29.48 -24.32
CA GLN A 494 -30.82 -28.20 -24.81
C GLN A 494 -30.14 -27.36 -23.71
N ASP A 495 -30.32 -27.70 -22.42
CA ASP A 495 -29.71 -26.96 -21.30
C ASP A 495 -28.26 -27.39 -20.98
N LEU A 496 -27.80 -28.55 -21.48
CA LEU A 496 -26.43 -29.00 -21.20
C LEU A 496 -25.37 -28.24 -22.04
N MET A 497 -25.73 -27.71 -23.20
CA MET A 497 -24.88 -26.76 -23.95
C MET A 497 -25.00 -25.31 -23.42
N GLY A 498 -26.08 -24.95 -22.72
CA GLY A 498 -26.16 -23.70 -21.95
C GLY A 498 -25.24 -23.68 -20.72
N PHE A 499 -24.87 -24.86 -20.20
CA PHE A 499 -23.92 -25.00 -19.10
C PHE A 499 -22.45 -24.78 -19.51
N MET A 500 -22.15 -24.80 -20.81
CA MET A 500 -20.79 -24.51 -21.33
C MET A 500 -20.62 -23.05 -21.76
N ASP A 501 -21.68 -22.25 -21.75
CA ASP A 501 -21.65 -20.79 -21.93
C ASP A 501 -21.41 -20.05 -20.59
N PHE A 502 -20.75 -20.72 -19.63
CA PHE A 502 -20.26 -20.14 -18.38
C PHE A 502 -19.16 -19.08 -18.59
N GLU A 503 -18.78 -18.78 -19.83
CA GLU A 503 -18.01 -17.57 -20.17
C GLU A 503 -18.85 -16.28 -20.08
N GLY A 504 -20.19 -16.37 -20.09
CA GLY A 504 -21.09 -15.25 -19.81
C GLY A 504 -21.32 -14.99 -18.31
N GLY A 505 -21.00 -15.96 -17.45
CA GLY A 505 -21.00 -15.83 -16.01
C GLY A 505 -19.59 -15.56 -15.51
N ALA A 506 -19.01 -14.41 -15.89
CA ALA A 506 -17.81 -13.92 -15.24
C ALA A 506 -18.08 -13.89 -13.73
N ASP A 507 -17.48 -14.83 -13.00
CA ASP A 507 -17.43 -14.77 -11.55
C ASP A 507 -16.92 -13.37 -11.20
N ALA A 508 -17.81 -12.53 -10.66
CA ALA A 508 -17.56 -11.10 -10.53
C ALA A 508 -16.26 -10.86 -9.73
N ASP A 509 -15.99 -11.76 -8.79
CA ASP A 509 -14.80 -11.77 -7.93
C ASP A 509 -13.51 -12.07 -8.73
N MET A 510 -13.59 -12.90 -9.78
CA MET A 510 -12.44 -13.17 -10.65
C MET A 510 -12.17 -12.03 -11.65
N GLU A 511 -13.20 -11.25 -12.01
CA GLU A 511 -13.00 -10.08 -12.88
C GLU A 511 -12.24 -8.97 -12.14
N GLU A 512 -12.49 -8.78 -10.83
CA GLU A 512 -11.72 -7.87 -9.99
C GLU A 512 -10.24 -8.26 -9.94
N LEU A 513 -9.94 -9.55 -9.70
CA LEU A 513 -8.55 -10.05 -9.74
C LEU A 513 -7.93 -9.88 -11.13
N ARG A 514 -8.67 -10.15 -12.20
CA ARG A 514 -8.18 -9.92 -13.56
C ARG A 514 -7.89 -8.45 -13.81
N GLU A 515 -8.72 -7.53 -13.32
CA GLU A 515 -8.51 -6.09 -13.42
C GLU A 515 -7.29 -5.65 -12.59
N GLU A 516 -7.08 -6.22 -11.41
CA GLU A 516 -5.92 -5.95 -10.56
C GLU A 516 -4.61 -6.38 -11.23
N PHE A 517 -4.58 -7.56 -11.85
CA PHE A 517 -3.41 -8.07 -12.56
C PHE A 517 -3.29 -7.60 -14.01
N ARG A 518 -4.25 -6.81 -14.52
CA ARG A 518 -4.17 -6.26 -15.88
C ARG A 518 -2.99 -5.28 -15.96
N PRO A 519 -2.13 -5.40 -17.00
CA PRO A 519 -1.07 -4.43 -17.20
C PRO A 519 -1.67 -3.03 -17.42
N LYS A 520 -1.35 -2.08 -16.53
CA LYS A 520 -1.77 -0.67 -16.63
C LYS A 520 -0.99 0.09 -17.72
N LEU A 521 -1.07 -0.38 -18.97
CA LEU A 521 -0.23 0.09 -20.10
C LEU A 521 -0.39 1.58 -20.39
N LYS A 522 -1.62 2.10 -20.33
CA LYS A 522 -1.91 3.53 -20.49
C LYS A 522 -1.22 4.36 -19.41
N GLN A 523 -1.50 4.07 -18.14
CA GLN A 523 -0.89 4.79 -17.00
C GLN A 523 0.64 4.72 -17.05
N ARG A 524 1.20 3.54 -17.38
CA ARG A 524 2.64 3.34 -17.56
C ARG A 524 3.21 4.27 -18.63
N PHE A 525 2.57 4.34 -19.79
CA PHE A 525 3.03 5.18 -20.89
C PHE A 525 2.87 6.67 -20.56
N GLU A 526 1.72 7.07 -20.03
CA GLU A 526 1.40 8.45 -19.67
C GLU A 526 2.39 8.99 -18.63
N GLY A 527 2.66 8.25 -17.55
CA GLY A 527 3.63 8.65 -16.53
C GLY A 527 5.02 8.90 -17.09
N TRP A 528 5.50 8.07 -18.02
CA TRP A 528 6.78 8.32 -18.70
C TRP A 528 6.73 9.54 -19.62
N THR A 529 5.64 9.73 -20.35
CA THR A 529 5.51 10.90 -21.24
C THR A 529 5.39 12.20 -20.45
N GLU A 530 4.68 12.20 -19.33
CA GLU A 530 4.57 13.33 -18.40
C GLU A 530 5.94 13.66 -17.82
N LEU A 531 6.65 12.64 -17.31
CA LEU A 531 8.01 12.81 -16.82
C LEU A 531 8.94 13.40 -17.88
N ALA A 532 8.83 12.97 -19.15
CA ALA A 532 9.61 13.54 -20.25
C ALA A 532 9.29 15.02 -20.54
N THR A 533 8.11 15.51 -20.16
CA THR A 533 7.77 16.93 -20.34
C THR A 533 8.35 17.82 -19.26
N VAL A 534 8.46 17.33 -18.03
CA VAL A 534 8.98 18.09 -16.89
C VAL A 534 10.50 17.95 -16.74
N MET A 535 11.08 16.82 -17.15
CA MET A 535 12.52 16.57 -17.06
C MET A 535 13.29 17.32 -18.14
N LYS A 536 14.32 18.07 -17.73
CA LYS A 536 15.26 18.74 -18.65
C LYS A 536 15.87 17.71 -19.61
N GLY A 537 15.84 17.96 -20.92
CA GLY A 537 16.33 16.99 -21.91
C GLY A 537 15.37 15.83 -22.23
N GLY A 538 14.22 15.74 -21.56
CA GLY A 538 13.18 14.74 -21.87
C GLY A 538 12.48 14.96 -23.21
N GLY A 539 12.36 16.22 -23.67
CA GLY A 539 11.76 16.55 -24.96
C GLY A 539 12.37 15.82 -26.18
N PRO A 540 13.71 15.86 -26.36
CA PRO A 540 14.41 15.04 -27.36
C PRO A 540 14.15 13.54 -27.25
N LEU A 541 14.09 12.99 -26.04
CA LEU A 541 13.79 11.56 -25.82
C LEU A 541 12.35 11.22 -26.20
N ALA A 542 11.39 12.09 -25.89
CA ALA A 542 10.00 11.95 -26.34
C ALA A 542 9.91 11.98 -27.88
N ALA A 543 10.68 12.84 -28.55
CA ALA A 543 10.74 12.83 -30.01
C ALA A 543 11.35 11.53 -30.56
N LYS A 544 12.38 10.97 -29.92
CA LYS A 544 12.96 9.66 -30.25
C LYS A 544 11.95 8.53 -30.05
N ALA A 545 11.22 8.54 -28.93
CA ALA A 545 10.14 7.58 -28.64
C ALA A 545 9.02 7.66 -29.68
N TYR A 546 8.64 8.86 -30.15
CA TYR A 546 7.70 9.02 -31.27
C TYR A 546 8.21 8.36 -32.55
N VAL A 547 9.47 8.59 -32.93
CA VAL A 547 10.07 7.94 -34.11
C VAL A 547 10.02 6.42 -33.96
N LYS A 548 10.36 5.90 -32.77
CA LYS A 548 10.32 4.46 -32.49
C LYS A 548 8.90 3.91 -32.53
N ALA A 549 7.91 4.61 -31.98
CA ALA A 549 6.50 4.21 -32.05
C ALA A 549 6.02 4.08 -33.50
N ILE A 550 6.37 5.05 -34.36
CA ILE A 550 6.03 5.01 -35.80
C ILE A 550 6.80 3.91 -36.55
N GLU A 551 8.01 3.56 -36.10
CA GLU A 551 8.82 2.48 -36.68
C GLU A 551 8.20 1.10 -36.39
N ILE A 552 7.86 0.82 -35.12
CA ILE A 552 7.37 -0.49 -34.69
C ILE A 552 5.85 -0.65 -34.89
N MET A 553 5.10 0.45 -34.91
CA MET A 553 3.64 0.50 -35.06
C MET A 553 3.25 1.56 -36.11
N PRO A 554 3.46 1.29 -37.41
CA PRO A 554 3.30 2.28 -38.48
C PRO A 554 1.87 2.80 -38.65
N PHE A 555 0.87 2.12 -38.13
CA PHE A 555 -0.54 2.55 -38.17
C PHE A 555 -0.77 3.85 -37.38
N PHE A 556 0.07 4.21 -36.41
CA PHE A 556 0.01 5.53 -35.73
C PHE A 556 0.28 6.74 -36.65
N ARG A 557 0.69 6.51 -37.90
CA ARG A 557 0.74 7.58 -38.92
C ARG A 557 -0.66 8.13 -39.24
N ALA A 558 -1.70 7.32 -39.10
CA ALA A 558 -3.07 7.60 -39.50
C ALA A 558 -4.04 7.41 -38.32
N THR A 559 -4.58 8.51 -37.79
CA THR A 559 -5.48 8.47 -36.62
C THR A 559 -6.77 7.71 -36.89
N ASP A 560 -7.29 7.77 -38.12
CA ASP A 560 -8.48 7.02 -38.54
C ASP A 560 -8.27 5.49 -38.53
N VAL A 561 -7.05 5.02 -38.82
CA VAL A 561 -6.70 3.59 -38.68
C VAL A 561 -6.71 3.16 -37.22
N VAL A 562 -6.12 3.98 -36.32
CA VAL A 562 -6.10 3.67 -34.88
C VAL A 562 -7.51 3.66 -34.30
N ASN A 563 -8.37 4.62 -34.69
CA ASN A 563 -9.75 4.67 -34.24
C ASN A 563 -10.52 3.40 -34.65
N GLU A 564 -10.34 2.92 -35.88
CA GLU A 564 -10.96 1.66 -36.30
C GLU A 564 -10.44 0.49 -35.47
N MET A 565 -9.14 0.39 -35.23
CA MET A 565 -8.57 -0.65 -34.34
C MET A 565 -9.17 -0.59 -32.94
N VAL A 566 -9.35 0.61 -32.37
CA VAL A 566 -9.98 0.79 -31.05
C VAL A 566 -11.44 0.34 -31.08
N ASN A 567 -12.22 0.72 -32.11
CA ASN A 567 -13.61 0.27 -32.27
C ASN A 567 -13.72 -1.26 -32.32
N ARG A 568 -12.80 -1.93 -33.03
CA ARG A 568 -12.76 -3.40 -33.09
C ARG A 568 -12.41 -4.07 -31.77
N LEU A 569 -11.67 -3.38 -30.91
CA LEU A 569 -11.31 -3.88 -29.59
C LEU A 569 -12.37 -3.56 -28.53
N SER A 570 -13.11 -2.46 -28.65
CA SER A 570 -14.21 -2.14 -27.73
C SER A 570 -15.32 -3.18 -27.77
N ASP A 571 -15.48 -3.86 -28.90
CA ASP A 571 -16.44 -4.96 -29.06
C ASP A 571 -15.96 -6.27 -28.39
N ARG A 572 -14.72 -6.31 -27.85
CA ARG A 572 -14.13 -7.51 -27.25
C ARG A 572 -13.99 -7.37 -25.73
N PRO A 573 -14.65 -8.23 -24.93
CA PRO A 573 -14.49 -8.20 -23.49
C PRO A 573 -13.02 -8.46 -23.09
N GLY A 574 -12.57 -7.79 -22.04
CA GLY A 574 -11.21 -7.92 -21.50
C GLY A 574 -10.08 -7.29 -22.35
N LYS A 575 -10.39 -6.52 -23.41
CA LYS A 575 -9.39 -5.80 -24.23
C LYS A 575 -9.34 -4.28 -24.00
N GLY A 576 -10.10 -3.77 -23.03
CA GLY A 576 -10.15 -2.33 -22.70
C GLY A 576 -8.77 -1.70 -22.47
N PHE A 577 -7.89 -2.38 -21.72
CA PHE A 577 -6.54 -1.87 -21.45
C PHE A 577 -5.67 -1.67 -22.71
N VAL A 578 -5.94 -2.41 -23.79
CA VAL A 578 -5.25 -2.25 -25.08
C VAL A 578 -5.82 -1.04 -25.84
N CYS A 579 -7.14 -0.84 -25.80
CA CYS A 579 -7.80 0.35 -26.33
C CYS A 579 -7.21 1.62 -25.69
N ASP A 580 -7.22 1.66 -24.36
CA ASP A 580 -6.68 2.77 -23.57
C ASP A 580 -5.22 3.10 -23.93
N ALA A 581 -4.39 2.06 -24.08
CA ALA A 581 -3.00 2.23 -24.47
C ALA A 581 -2.85 2.78 -25.90
N LEU A 582 -3.63 2.27 -26.86
CA LEU A 582 -3.63 2.75 -28.25
C LEU A 582 -4.06 4.22 -28.34
N GLU A 583 -5.11 4.61 -27.62
CA GLU A 583 -5.58 5.99 -27.56
C GLU A 583 -4.50 6.92 -27.00
N SER A 584 -3.86 6.52 -25.89
CA SER A 584 -2.79 7.29 -25.26
C SER A 584 -1.58 7.48 -26.17
N VAL A 585 -1.11 6.41 -26.84
CA VAL A 585 -0.01 6.50 -27.81
C VAL A 585 -0.41 7.33 -29.04
N SER A 586 -1.65 7.25 -29.50
CA SER A 586 -2.18 8.07 -30.60
C SER A 586 -2.19 9.56 -30.25
N ALA A 587 -2.67 9.91 -29.05
CA ALA A 587 -2.66 11.27 -28.53
C ALA A 587 -1.24 11.83 -28.39
N PHE A 588 -0.31 11.01 -27.88
CA PHE A 588 1.11 11.33 -27.82
C PHE A 588 1.68 11.58 -29.23
N CYS A 589 1.45 10.68 -30.19
CA CYS A 589 1.92 10.82 -31.56
C CYS A 589 1.39 12.08 -32.24
N LYS A 590 0.12 12.43 -32.02
CA LYS A 590 -0.50 13.67 -32.50
C LYS A 590 0.19 14.90 -31.91
N THR A 591 0.47 14.88 -30.61
CA THR A 591 1.17 15.96 -29.89
C THR A 591 2.59 16.14 -30.41
N GLN A 592 3.36 15.06 -30.56
CA GLN A 592 4.73 15.10 -31.07
C GLN A 592 4.79 15.57 -32.53
N ARG A 593 3.88 15.10 -33.38
CA ARG A 593 3.77 15.57 -34.78
C ARG A 593 3.47 17.07 -34.84
N LYS A 594 2.56 17.57 -34.01
CA LYS A 594 2.26 19.01 -33.91
C LYS A 594 3.53 19.79 -33.49
N ARG A 595 4.24 19.33 -32.45
CA ARG A 595 5.48 19.95 -31.96
C ARG A 595 6.59 19.99 -33.02
N ILE A 596 6.81 18.89 -33.74
CA ILE A 596 7.80 18.81 -34.83
C ILE A 596 7.43 19.78 -35.95
N ASN A 597 6.16 19.82 -36.36
CA ASN A 597 5.68 20.71 -37.41
C ASN A 597 5.80 22.20 -37.01
N THR A 598 5.49 22.55 -35.76
CA THR A 598 5.68 23.92 -35.26
C THR A 598 7.15 24.30 -35.21
N ALA A 599 8.01 23.41 -34.73
CA ALA A 599 9.46 23.65 -34.69
C ALA A 599 10.05 23.80 -36.11
N ARG A 600 9.58 23.00 -37.07
CA ARG A 600 9.98 23.13 -38.48
C ARG A 600 9.54 24.47 -39.07
N LYS A 601 8.27 24.85 -38.88
CA LYS A 601 7.75 26.15 -39.35
C LYS A 601 8.51 27.32 -38.73
N GLU A 602 8.89 27.22 -37.47
CA GLU A 602 9.68 28.26 -36.80
C GLU A 602 11.11 28.34 -37.35
N LYS A 603 11.77 27.19 -37.57
CA LYS A 603 13.09 27.14 -38.23
C LYS A 603 13.04 27.73 -39.65
N GLU A 604 12.00 27.41 -40.43
CA GLU A 604 11.79 27.97 -41.76
C GLU A 604 11.58 29.50 -41.70
N ARG A 605 10.83 30.00 -40.72
CA ARG A 605 10.65 31.45 -40.48
C ARG A 605 11.94 32.14 -40.06
N GLN A 606 12.76 31.52 -39.21
CA GLN A 606 14.04 32.07 -38.77
C GLN A 606 15.06 32.10 -39.92
N ALA A 607 15.13 31.03 -40.73
CA ALA A 607 15.95 31.00 -41.93
C ALA A 607 15.55 32.10 -42.93
N ALA A 608 14.24 32.30 -43.14
CA ALA A 608 13.72 33.36 -44.01
C ALA A 608 13.98 34.79 -43.47
N LYS A 609 14.11 34.96 -42.14
CA LYS A 609 14.50 36.25 -41.53
C LYS A 609 16.01 36.50 -41.65
N ALA A 610 16.83 35.49 -41.40
CA ALA A 610 18.29 35.59 -41.54
C ALA A 610 18.74 35.86 -42.98
N SER A 611 18.05 35.30 -43.98
CA SER A 611 18.30 35.59 -45.39
C SER A 611 17.89 37.00 -45.82
N LYS A 612 17.00 37.67 -45.07
CA LYS A 612 16.58 39.06 -45.32
C LYS A 612 17.47 40.11 -44.64
N SER A 613 18.27 39.73 -43.65
CA SER A 613 19.24 40.62 -42.98
C SER A 613 20.62 40.64 -43.63
N ALA A 614 20.88 39.80 -44.65
CA ALA A 614 22.14 39.75 -45.39
C ALA A 614 22.09 40.60 -46.68
N THR A 615 21.55 41.82 -46.59
CA THR A 615 21.64 42.81 -47.69
C THR A 615 23.04 43.44 -47.66
N PRO A 616 23.80 43.43 -48.77
CA PRO A 616 25.15 43.99 -48.80
C PRO A 616 25.10 45.52 -48.63
N SER A 617 25.87 46.03 -47.67
CA SER A 617 26.18 47.46 -47.53
C SER A 617 26.90 47.95 -48.80
N THR A 618 26.21 48.78 -49.57
CA THR A 618 26.73 49.45 -50.76
C THR A 618 27.78 50.51 -50.37
N PRO A 619 28.93 50.62 -51.07
CA PRO A 619 29.95 51.63 -50.79
C PRO A 619 29.66 52.97 -51.48
N GLY A 620 29.59 54.03 -50.67
CA GLY A 620 30.10 55.39 -50.94
C GLY A 620 29.51 56.27 -52.06
N THR A 621 29.09 57.49 -51.71
CA THR A 621 29.38 58.70 -52.49
C THR A 621 29.50 59.92 -51.55
N PRO A 622 30.46 60.85 -51.78
CA PRO A 622 30.78 61.95 -50.86
C PRO A 622 30.07 63.26 -51.22
N GLY A 623 29.72 64.07 -50.21
CA GLY A 623 29.17 65.42 -50.38
C GLY A 623 29.26 66.23 -49.09
N THR A 624 29.92 67.38 -49.20
CA THR A 624 30.53 68.26 -48.18
C THR A 624 29.54 69.27 -47.54
N PRO A 625 29.92 70.26 -46.68
CA PRO A 625 29.28 70.51 -45.38
C PRO A 625 28.59 71.89 -45.24
N ALA A 626 27.73 72.07 -44.24
CA ALA A 626 27.48 73.37 -43.62
C ALA A 626 26.72 73.25 -42.28
N GLY A 627 27.40 73.66 -41.20
CA GLY A 627 26.89 74.73 -40.35
C GLY A 627 25.89 74.43 -39.23
N THR A 628 26.44 74.51 -38.02
CA THR A 628 26.05 75.42 -36.92
C THR A 628 25.19 74.89 -35.75
N ALA A 629 25.78 75.11 -34.55
CA ALA A 629 25.20 75.45 -33.24
C ALA A 629 24.90 74.34 -32.20
N SER A 630 25.85 74.25 -31.25
CA SER A 630 25.81 73.87 -29.81
C SER A 630 24.68 74.57 -28.99
N PRO A 631 24.46 74.34 -27.65
CA PRO A 631 25.39 73.74 -26.66
C PRO A 631 24.85 72.88 -25.48
N SER A 632 25.85 72.30 -24.76
CA SER A 632 25.97 72.10 -23.29
C SER A 632 25.08 71.05 -22.59
N THR A 633 25.55 70.13 -21.73
CA THR A 633 26.47 70.20 -20.56
C THR A 633 27.05 68.78 -20.23
N THR A 634 28.38 68.57 -20.10
CA THR A 634 29.22 68.40 -18.85
C THR A 634 28.65 67.46 -17.78
N ALA A 635 29.34 66.52 -17.10
CA ALA A 635 30.75 66.13 -16.86
C ALA A 635 30.73 64.71 -16.20
N GLY A 636 31.79 63.91 -16.03
CA GLY A 636 33.23 64.10 -16.24
C GLY A 636 34.07 62.85 -15.84
N ALA A 637 35.36 62.97 -16.16
CA ALA A 637 36.57 62.35 -15.58
C ALA A 637 36.81 60.81 -15.65
N GLY A 638 37.85 60.43 -16.41
CA GLY A 638 38.55 59.12 -16.35
C GLY A 638 39.58 59.04 -15.19
N PRO A 639 40.71 58.29 -15.26
CA PRO A 639 41.31 57.67 -16.46
C PRO A 639 41.94 56.24 -16.31
N SER A 640 42.25 55.66 -17.48
CA SER A 640 43.46 54.89 -17.86
C SER A 640 43.73 53.41 -17.46
N THR A 641 44.27 52.71 -18.47
CA THR A 641 45.03 51.43 -18.57
C THR A 641 44.21 50.19 -18.92
N ALA A 642 44.54 49.30 -19.86
CA ALA A 642 45.60 49.10 -20.86
C ALA A 642 45.04 48.14 -21.97
N PRO A 643 45.66 48.03 -23.16
CA PRO A 643 45.12 47.20 -24.25
C PRO A 643 45.55 45.73 -24.14
N ALA A 644 44.58 44.82 -24.20
CA ALA A 644 44.80 43.37 -24.35
C ALA A 644 45.00 42.99 -25.84
N PRO A 645 45.84 41.97 -26.15
CA PRO A 645 46.15 41.57 -27.52
C PRO A 645 45.05 40.73 -28.19
N PRO A 646 45.03 40.64 -29.54
CA PRO A 646 43.95 40.01 -30.30
C PRO A 646 44.00 38.45 -30.27
N PRO A 647 42.86 37.78 -30.51
CA PRO A 647 42.76 36.33 -30.44
C PRO A 647 43.38 35.63 -31.66
N ALA A 648 44.08 34.53 -31.40
CA ALA A 648 44.66 33.65 -32.40
C ALA A 648 43.59 32.88 -33.20
N ALA A 649 43.90 32.63 -34.48
CA ALA A 649 43.08 31.92 -35.45
C ALA A 649 42.82 30.44 -35.08
N PRO A 650 41.71 29.84 -35.54
CA PRO A 650 41.32 28.46 -35.21
C PRO A 650 42.17 27.42 -35.95
N GLN A 651 42.77 26.49 -35.21
CA GLN A 651 43.36 25.26 -35.73
C GLN A 651 42.28 24.25 -36.14
N ALA A 652 42.55 23.54 -37.24
CA ALA A 652 41.73 22.48 -37.81
C ALA A 652 41.55 21.28 -36.85
N PRO A 653 40.42 20.55 -36.92
CA PRO A 653 40.14 19.44 -36.01
C PRO A 653 40.99 18.21 -36.33
N ALA A 654 41.67 17.70 -35.29
CA ALA A 654 42.31 16.40 -35.29
C ALA A 654 41.26 15.28 -35.28
N SER A 655 41.57 14.21 -36.01
CA SER A 655 40.80 12.97 -36.15
C SER A 655 40.42 12.32 -34.80
N PRO A 656 39.25 11.68 -34.68
CA PRO A 656 38.86 10.98 -33.46
C PRO A 656 39.64 9.65 -33.29
N PRO A 657 40.01 9.26 -32.07
CA PRO A 657 40.56 7.94 -31.80
C PRO A 657 39.46 6.87 -31.86
N ALA A 658 39.87 5.69 -32.31
CA ALA A 658 39.05 4.50 -32.50
C ALA A 658 38.23 4.15 -31.23
N ALA A 659 36.92 3.97 -31.44
CA ALA A 659 36.02 3.43 -30.44
C ALA A 659 36.35 1.95 -30.18
N THR A 660 36.62 1.64 -28.92
CA THR A 660 36.55 0.27 -28.39
C THR A 660 35.10 -0.22 -28.41
N PRO A 661 34.84 -1.50 -28.70
CA PRO A 661 33.48 -2.04 -28.76
C PRO A 661 32.92 -2.24 -27.34
N SER A 662 31.84 -1.52 -27.02
CA SER A 662 31.01 -1.82 -25.86
C SER A 662 30.26 -3.14 -26.08
N PRO A 663 30.17 -4.04 -25.09
CA PRO A 663 29.46 -5.30 -25.24
C PRO A 663 27.96 -5.05 -25.25
N PHE A 664 27.29 -5.50 -26.32
CA PHE A 664 25.85 -5.69 -26.39
C PHE A 664 25.44 -6.74 -25.36
N PHE A 665 24.73 -6.34 -24.29
CA PHE A 665 23.96 -7.28 -23.49
C PHE A 665 22.71 -7.67 -24.28
N SER A 666 22.79 -8.82 -24.97
CA SER A 666 21.62 -9.50 -25.50
C SER A 666 20.94 -10.27 -24.37
N PHE A 667 19.81 -9.75 -23.86
CA PHE A 667 18.87 -10.58 -23.12
C PHE A 667 18.18 -11.52 -24.10
N SER A 668 18.69 -12.74 -24.23
CA SER A 668 17.94 -13.86 -24.79
C SER A 668 17.27 -14.58 -23.62
N LEU A 669 15.95 -14.50 -23.53
CA LEU A 669 15.15 -15.30 -22.60
C LEU A 669 14.75 -16.61 -23.29
N PRO A 670 15.24 -17.78 -22.87
CA PRO A 670 14.60 -19.05 -23.19
C PRO A 670 13.60 -19.37 -22.08
N PHE A 671 12.31 -19.07 -22.31
CA PHE A 671 11.26 -19.70 -21.52
C PHE A 671 11.08 -21.14 -22.02
N SER A 672 11.68 -22.09 -21.30
CA SER A 672 11.40 -23.52 -21.44
C SER A 672 10.60 -23.96 -20.21
N PHE A 673 9.32 -24.29 -20.41
CA PHE A 673 8.51 -24.92 -19.37
C PHE A 673 8.99 -26.37 -19.18
N GLY A 674 9.78 -26.59 -18.12
CA GLY A 674 10.15 -27.92 -17.64
C GLY A 674 9.14 -28.41 -16.60
N SER A 675 8.40 -29.45 -16.96
CA SER A 675 7.47 -30.21 -16.13
C SER A 675 8.19 -30.92 -14.97
N THR A 676 7.65 -30.77 -13.75
CA THR A 676 7.97 -31.64 -12.60
C THR A 676 6.82 -32.61 -12.36
N PRO A 677 7.11 -33.85 -11.90
CA PRO A 677 6.10 -34.89 -11.79
C PRO A 677 5.30 -34.78 -10.50
N ALA A 678 4.02 -35.12 -10.63
CA ALA A 678 3.01 -35.19 -9.60
C ALA A 678 3.29 -36.25 -8.52
N THR A 679 2.99 -35.93 -7.27
CA THR A 679 2.65 -36.90 -6.22
C THR A 679 1.22 -36.64 -5.76
N SER A 680 0.39 -37.66 -5.92
CA SER A 680 -1.05 -37.68 -5.65
C SER A 680 -1.35 -37.82 -4.14
N PRO A 681 -2.54 -37.40 -3.65
CA PRO A 681 -2.98 -37.58 -2.27
C PRO A 681 -3.86 -38.84 -2.10
N GLY A 682 -3.88 -39.43 -0.90
CA GLY A 682 -4.75 -40.56 -0.61
C GLY A 682 -4.95 -40.86 0.87
N ALA A 683 -6.14 -40.49 1.36
CA ALA A 683 -7.00 -41.20 2.32
C ALA A 683 -6.51 -41.51 3.78
N GLY A 684 -7.28 -41.02 4.76
CA GLY A 684 -7.48 -41.73 6.05
C GLY A 684 -8.42 -42.94 5.88
N PRO A 685 -8.89 -43.65 6.95
CA PRO A 685 -8.87 -43.31 8.38
C PRO A 685 -8.50 -44.51 9.33
N SER A 686 -8.61 -44.29 10.66
CA SER A 686 -8.99 -45.25 11.74
C SER A 686 -7.97 -45.55 12.87
N THR A 687 -8.28 -45.02 14.05
CA THR A 687 -8.32 -45.61 15.41
C THR A 687 -7.25 -46.59 15.97
N SER A 688 -6.75 -46.17 17.15
CA SER A 688 -6.57 -46.93 18.42
C SER A 688 -5.20 -47.53 18.82
N THR A 689 -4.79 -47.11 20.04
CA THR A 689 -4.05 -47.83 21.11
C THR A 689 -2.64 -48.39 20.85
N HIS A 690 -1.61 -47.76 21.43
CA HIS A 690 -0.95 -48.23 22.66
C HIS A 690 0.16 -47.26 23.10
N ALA A 691 0.15 -46.90 24.39
CA ALA A 691 1.16 -46.07 25.04
C ALA A 691 2.45 -46.86 25.32
N ALA A 692 3.60 -46.22 25.07
CA ALA A 692 4.92 -46.64 25.51
C ALA A 692 5.55 -45.53 26.40
N PRO A 693 6.38 -45.89 27.40
CA PRO A 693 6.87 -44.96 28.42
C PRO A 693 7.96 -44.00 27.88
N PRO A 694 8.09 -42.79 28.46
CA PRO A 694 9.04 -41.80 27.97
C PRO A 694 10.49 -42.13 28.38
N GLN A 695 11.40 -42.05 27.41
CA GLN A 695 12.85 -42.04 27.63
C GLN A 695 13.31 -40.68 28.20
N PRO A 696 14.38 -40.65 29.02
CA PRO A 696 14.96 -39.42 29.56
C PRO A 696 15.71 -38.62 28.48
N PRO A 697 15.72 -37.27 28.57
CA PRO A 697 16.39 -36.42 27.58
C PRO A 697 17.92 -36.45 27.73
N THR A 698 18.60 -36.59 26.59
CA THR A 698 20.04 -36.34 26.42
C THR A 698 20.38 -34.85 26.58
N PRO A 699 21.52 -34.50 27.20
CA PRO A 699 21.91 -33.11 27.43
C PRO A 699 22.39 -32.42 26.16
N VAL A 700 21.86 -31.23 25.90
CA VAL A 700 22.31 -30.30 24.85
C VAL A 700 23.48 -29.46 25.40
N PRO A 701 24.60 -29.30 24.66
CA PRO A 701 25.71 -28.44 25.08
C PRO A 701 25.36 -26.95 24.95
N ALA A 702 25.86 -26.16 25.90
CA ALA A 702 25.61 -24.72 26.03
C ALA A 702 26.23 -23.91 24.87
N PRO A 703 25.55 -22.84 24.40
CA PRO A 703 26.12 -21.91 23.43
C PRO A 703 27.15 -20.98 24.07
N GLU A 704 28.30 -20.86 23.41
CA GLU A 704 29.41 -19.96 23.75
C GLU A 704 29.00 -18.49 23.55
N SER A 705 29.42 -17.64 24.50
CA SER A 705 29.19 -16.19 24.53
C SER A 705 30.21 -15.44 23.66
N PRO A 706 29.79 -14.54 22.75
CA PRO A 706 30.69 -13.68 22.01
C PRO A 706 30.66 -12.24 22.58
N PHE A 707 31.25 -12.04 23.76
CA PHE A 707 31.64 -10.69 24.21
C PHE A 707 32.97 -10.77 24.96
N ARG A 708 34.07 -10.58 24.21
CA ARG A 708 35.38 -10.21 24.78
C ARG A 708 35.52 -8.69 24.68
N VAL A 709 35.50 -8.08 25.86
CA VAL A 709 35.90 -6.70 26.13
C VAL A 709 37.40 -6.57 25.82
N PHE A 710 37.76 -5.59 24.98
CA PHE A 710 39.11 -5.08 24.85
C PHE A 710 39.26 -3.91 25.82
N GLU A 711 40.05 -4.10 26.87
CA GLU A 711 40.45 -3.10 27.84
C GLU A 711 41.99 -3.18 27.93
N GLY A 712 42.67 -2.06 27.68
CA GLY A 712 44.11 -1.92 27.92
C GLY A 712 44.93 -1.39 26.75
N MET A 713 45.15 -0.07 26.72
CA MET A 713 46.52 0.45 26.62
C MET A 713 46.59 1.89 27.14
N GLU A 714 47.48 2.06 28.11
CA GLU A 714 47.86 3.26 28.83
C GLU A 714 48.80 4.17 28.00
N ASP A 715 48.76 5.46 28.34
CA ASP A 715 49.82 6.47 28.35
C ASP A 715 51.12 6.25 27.56
N VAL A 716 51.41 7.18 26.63
CA VAL A 716 52.76 7.74 26.39
C VAL A 716 52.63 9.19 25.91
N ASP A 717 53.20 10.11 26.71
CA ASP A 717 53.64 11.52 26.51
C ASP A 717 52.89 12.51 25.58
#